data_AF-A0A8J3YHM9-F1
#
_entry.id   AF-A0A8J3YHM9-F1
#
_cell.length_a   1.000
_cell.length_b   1.000
_cell.length_c   1.000
_cell.angle_alpha   90.00
_cell.angle_beta   90.00
_cell.angle_gamma   90.00
#
_symmetry.space_group_name_H-M   'P 1'
#
loop_
_entity.id
_entity.type
_entity.pdbx_description
1 polymer ?
#
loop_
_entity_poly.entity_id
_entity_poly.type
_entity_poly.pdbx_seq_one_letter_code
_entity_poly.pdbx_strand_id
1 'polypeptide(L)'
;MADGPHADLPDPGAAGTVEELTSCLRALKVYAGDPSFTVITERVNRDRRADGRPANEDAARGTVVDCFKAGRRRLDPELVVAVVRALHGDPGYVNQWRQALRVAAGQRAAASQVRVFDALPPELAEFTGRRAELAGLDTLIEDPADLILSIEGMPGVGKTQLAVRMAHRILRRRPTTRVLYVNLRGFHPDPVQPSADPAAVLDAFLRLLGVPGNRVPHESAERHALFRDRLADRPTLLVLDDAADEEQVRRLLADVPGCITLITSRRRLARLTSTTAAVHAFPLDVFTVDETWEYLVRAVPRITVGVDPSAVGRLAQRCGGLPLALRLVTGHMRGTPGWTVTDHADRLDERHAARRIDSGIGVALAQSYQSLPPGHRSLFRMLALHPGPDLDRCAAVALADLAPARVDALLHHLEREHLVRPAGEGRFVMHDLVRAYAAERGVDEDSSTQRRDALGRLLDHYTSATIAAMDTLHPADAGMRRRPETTVAPIVAFPDAAAAKDWLDTELPVLVAVSDHAAEHGLRRHAVDLSVTLFRYLSEHPDEALRIHGNARDAARAAADAADEAAALVGLGAARCIRGDHRAGAGELRAALGLFRSVGDRLGEARALMNLGSATLWQGDHAIALEHMTAARALFECLGATQGVTHTLTNIAYIESLLGRHTSAVEHLAQAIVGYRGIDDVAGEAIALTNLANAENALGETERAVTHFLRAAGASRRVGDRTNEADALEGLAGTYLRLGDPARAVPPLRRALDLCRRVGYRRGEANSLTLLGDVAQHTGDRAAAMGYYLESLAVAGIDPAQRDRAEAGLRRILGGFPQAA
;
A
#
# COMPACT_ATOMS: atom_id res chain seq x y z
N MET A 1 26.31 -51.25 22.60
CA MET A 1 26.52 -49.97 23.34
C MET A 1 26.98 -48.95 22.31
N ALA A 2 26.23 -47.93 21.91
CA ALA A 2 25.11 -47.26 22.56
C ALA A 2 24.02 -46.90 21.54
N ASP A 3 22.75 -47.11 21.94
CA ASP A 3 21.57 -46.47 21.37
C ASP A 3 21.69 -44.95 21.52
N GLY A 4 21.77 -44.24 20.40
CA GLY A 4 21.52 -42.80 20.34
C GLY A 4 20.10 -42.57 19.81
N PRO A 5 19.40 -41.50 20.24
CA PRO A 5 18.05 -41.22 19.76
C PRO A 5 18.10 -41.02 18.24
N HIS A 6 17.35 -41.82 17.47
CA HIS A 6 17.13 -41.54 16.06
C HIS A 6 16.46 -40.16 15.98
N ALA A 7 17.21 -39.13 15.57
CA ALA A 7 16.63 -37.84 15.28
C ALA A 7 15.66 -38.02 14.11
N ASP A 8 14.41 -37.61 14.27
CA ASP A 8 13.46 -37.61 13.17
C ASP A 8 13.88 -36.59 12.11
N LEU A 9 13.58 -36.87 10.83
CA LEU A 9 13.85 -35.95 9.73
C LEU A 9 13.02 -34.67 9.96
N PRO A 10 13.63 -33.48 10.10
CA PRO A 10 12.89 -32.28 10.44
C PRO A 10 11.98 -31.84 9.29
N ASP A 11 10.73 -31.49 9.59
CA ASP A 11 9.77 -31.00 8.59
C ASP A 11 9.91 -29.46 8.43
N PRO A 12 10.43 -28.96 7.28
CA PRO A 12 10.49 -27.52 7.03
C PRO A 12 9.11 -26.90 6.74
N GLY A 13 8.10 -27.70 6.39
CA GLY A 13 6.76 -27.24 6.03
C GLY A 13 5.98 -26.62 7.18
N ALA A 14 6.36 -26.93 8.43
CA ALA A 14 5.79 -26.34 9.63
C ALA A 14 6.43 -25.00 10.04
N ALA A 15 7.55 -24.60 9.42
CA ALA A 15 8.26 -23.38 9.76
C ALA A 15 7.68 -22.17 9.00
N GLY A 16 7.15 -21.18 9.74
CA GLY A 16 6.59 -19.94 9.19
C GLY A 16 7.57 -18.76 9.22
N THR A 17 8.70 -18.89 9.94
CA THR A 17 9.69 -17.83 10.10
C THR A 17 11.10 -18.25 9.67
N VAL A 18 11.94 -17.27 9.31
CA VAL A 18 13.36 -17.46 9.00
C VAL A 18 14.12 -18.09 10.19
N GLU A 19 13.69 -17.81 11.42
CA GLU A 19 14.30 -18.35 12.64
C GLU A 19 13.93 -19.82 12.89
N GLU A 20 12.67 -20.19 12.65
CA GLU A 20 12.23 -21.58 12.67
C GLU A 20 12.91 -22.40 11.57
N LEU A 21 13.04 -21.84 10.36
CA LEU A 21 13.80 -22.48 9.28
C LEU A 21 15.28 -22.65 9.62
N THR A 22 15.90 -21.67 10.27
CA THR A 22 17.28 -21.79 10.76
C THR A 22 17.40 -22.91 11.80
N SER A 23 16.39 -23.07 12.66
CA SER A 23 16.33 -24.13 13.67
C SER A 23 16.12 -25.51 13.02
N CYS A 24 15.23 -25.63 12.04
CA CYS A 24 15.07 -26.83 11.22
C CYS A 24 16.37 -27.19 10.47
N LEU A 25 17.12 -26.19 9.98
CA LEU A 25 18.35 -26.42 9.24
C LEU A 25 19.46 -26.95 10.17
N ARG A 26 19.50 -26.46 11.41
CA ARG A 26 20.39 -27.02 12.46
C ARG A 26 20.00 -28.45 12.82
N ALA A 27 18.71 -28.73 12.97
CA ALA A 27 18.23 -30.09 13.22
C ALA A 27 18.58 -31.03 12.05
N LEU A 28 18.50 -30.54 10.80
CA LEU A 28 18.87 -31.30 9.61
C LEU A 28 20.37 -31.62 9.57
N LYS A 29 21.23 -30.68 10.01
CA LYS A 29 22.67 -30.93 10.15
C LYS A 29 22.94 -32.04 11.16
N VAL A 30 22.26 -32.05 12.30
CA VAL A 30 22.37 -33.11 13.31
C VAL A 30 21.88 -34.45 12.73
N TYR A 31 20.73 -34.46 12.06
CA TYR A 31 20.17 -35.63 11.37
C TYR A 31 21.16 -36.25 10.37
N ALA A 32 21.86 -35.42 9.60
CA ALA A 32 22.83 -35.84 8.60
C ALA A 32 24.18 -36.35 9.19
N GLY A 33 24.26 -36.61 10.50
CA GLY A 33 25.47 -37.07 11.19
C GLY A 33 26.42 -35.94 11.61
N ASP A 34 25.89 -34.73 11.78
CA ASP A 34 26.59 -33.52 12.21
C ASP A 34 27.90 -33.20 11.44
N PRO A 35 27.89 -33.20 10.09
CA PRO A 35 29.10 -32.96 9.31
C PRO A 35 29.68 -31.57 9.58
N SER A 36 31.02 -31.46 9.60
CA SER A 36 31.68 -30.17 9.77
C SER A 36 31.29 -29.20 8.65
N PHE A 37 31.28 -27.88 8.94
CA PHE A 37 30.94 -26.88 7.92
C PHE A 37 31.87 -26.93 6.71
N THR A 38 33.14 -27.32 6.87
CA THR A 38 34.08 -27.54 5.76
C THR A 38 33.57 -28.64 4.82
N VAL A 39 33.12 -29.76 5.38
CA VAL A 39 32.57 -30.89 4.60
C VAL A 39 31.28 -30.48 3.89
N ILE A 40 30.39 -29.73 4.54
CA ILE A 40 29.16 -29.21 3.90
C ILE A 40 29.52 -28.30 2.72
N THR A 41 30.46 -27.38 2.91
CA THR A 41 30.92 -26.46 1.85
C THR A 41 31.51 -27.21 0.65
N GLU A 42 32.36 -28.22 0.89
CA GLU A 42 32.94 -29.04 -0.18
C GLU A 42 31.87 -29.79 -0.98
N ARG A 43 30.86 -30.35 -0.30
CA ARG A 43 29.73 -31.03 -0.95
C ARG A 43 28.89 -30.07 -1.80
N VAL A 44 28.56 -28.90 -1.26
CA VAL A 44 27.82 -27.84 -1.98
C VAL A 44 28.56 -27.42 -3.26
N ASN A 45 29.87 -27.15 -3.16
CA ASN A 45 30.65 -26.70 -4.31
C ASN A 45 30.85 -27.80 -5.35
N ARG A 46 31.02 -29.05 -4.93
CA ARG A 46 31.05 -30.20 -5.84
C ARG A 46 29.74 -30.34 -6.62
N ASP A 47 28.59 -30.24 -5.95
CA ASP A 47 27.28 -30.37 -6.59
C ASP A 47 27.02 -29.20 -7.55
N ARG A 48 27.41 -27.97 -7.17
CA ARG A 48 27.32 -26.79 -8.06
C ARG A 48 28.17 -26.93 -9.32
N ARG A 49 29.38 -27.46 -9.21
CA ARG A 49 30.26 -27.72 -10.36
C ARG A 49 29.73 -28.84 -11.26
N ALA A 50 29.10 -29.86 -10.68
CA ALA A 50 28.42 -30.92 -11.44
C ALA A 50 27.20 -30.38 -12.22
N ASP A 51 26.50 -29.39 -11.67
CA ASP A 51 25.42 -28.64 -12.32
C ASP A 51 25.93 -27.60 -13.37
N GLY A 52 27.24 -27.56 -13.64
CA GLY A 52 27.85 -26.72 -14.68
C GLY A 52 28.21 -25.29 -14.25
N ARG A 53 28.18 -24.96 -12.96
CA ARG A 53 28.60 -23.63 -12.47
C ARG A 53 30.13 -23.47 -12.47
N PRO A 54 30.65 -22.29 -12.86
CA PRO A 54 32.08 -22.03 -12.90
C PRO A 54 32.69 -21.92 -11.49
N ALA A 55 33.97 -22.29 -11.35
CA ALA A 55 34.64 -22.44 -10.04
C ALA A 55 34.80 -21.12 -9.26
N ASN A 56 34.64 -19.96 -9.89
CA ASN A 56 34.62 -18.65 -9.24
C ASN A 56 33.31 -18.36 -8.48
N GLU A 57 32.28 -19.20 -8.62
CA GLU A 57 31.00 -19.13 -7.88
C GLU A 57 30.90 -20.10 -6.68
N ASP A 58 32.04 -20.69 -6.29
CA ASP A 58 32.10 -21.55 -5.11
C ASP A 58 31.70 -20.79 -3.85
N ALA A 59 30.82 -21.39 -3.04
CA ALA A 59 30.45 -20.84 -1.74
C ALA A 59 31.67 -20.87 -0.81
N ALA A 60 31.95 -19.73 -0.17
CA ALA A 60 32.93 -19.68 0.91
C ALA A 60 32.38 -20.36 2.18
N ARG A 61 33.27 -20.98 2.97
CA ARG A 61 32.91 -21.62 4.23
C ARG A 61 32.16 -20.68 5.18
N GLY A 62 32.55 -19.40 5.24
CA GLY A 62 31.88 -18.39 6.06
C GLY A 62 30.40 -18.21 5.68
N THR A 63 30.09 -18.21 4.39
CA THR A 63 28.73 -18.07 3.86
C THR A 63 27.87 -19.30 4.17
N VAL A 64 28.45 -20.50 4.14
CA VAL A 64 27.75 -21.74 4.54
C VAL A 64 27.48 -21.77 6.04
N VAL A 65 28.44 -21.38 6.87
CA VAL A 65 28.26 -21.26 8.34
C VAL A 65 27.15 -20.25 8.66
N ASP A 66 27.07 -19.18 7.90
CA ASP A 66 26.10 -18.11 8.09
C ASP A 66 24.64 -18.55 7.91
N CYS A 67 24.37 -19.59 7.10
CA CYS A 67 23.04 -20.19 6.99
C CYS A 67 22.52 -20.78 8.31
N PHE A 68 23.41 -21.12 9.25
CA PHE A 68 23.05 -21.77 10.51
C PHE A 68 23.04 -20.80 11.70
N LYS A 69 23.30 -19.49 11.52
CA LYS A 69 23.32 -18.51 12.61
C LYS A 69 21.93 -18.00 12.97
N ALA A 70 21.61 -17.99 14.27
CA ALA A 70 20.33 -17.48 14.79
C ALA A 70 20.30 -15.95 14.72
N GLY A 71 19.09 -15.36 14.69
CA GLY A 71 18.89 -13.90 14.63
C GLY A 71 19.06 -13.27 13.24
N ARG A 72 19.16 -14.08 12.17
CA ARG A 72 19.18 -13.60 10.79
C ARG A 72 17.78 -13.19 10.33
N ARG A 73 17.65 -11.99 9.76
CA ARG A 73 16.40 -11.51 9.15
C ARG A 73 16.17 -12.01 7.72
N ARG A 74 17.22 -12.51 7.05
CA ARG A 74 17.20 -13.03 5.67
C ARG A 74 18.16 -14.20 5.55
N LEU A 75 17.76 -15.21 4.77
CA LEU A 75 18.59 -16.35 4.34
C LEU A 75 18.65 -16.33 2.81
N ASP A 76 19.81 -16.66 2.23
CA ASP A 76 19.95 -16.87 0.79
C ASP A 76 19.25 -18.20 0.42
N PRO A 77 18.13 -18.17 -0.33
CA PRO A 77 17.35 -19.37 -0.62
C PRO A 77 18.11 -20.37 -1.49
N GLU A 78 18.94 -19.90 -2.44
CA GLU A 78 19.71 -20.79 -3.30
C GLU A 78 20.82 -21.50 -2.52
N LEU A 79 21.50 -20.75 -1.64
CA LEU A 79 22.53 -21.34 -0.79
C LEU A 79 21.95 -22.31 0.23
N VAL A 80 20.83 -21.98 0.88
CA VAL A 80 20.18 -22.89 1.83
C VAL A 80 19.68 -24.15 1.11
N VAL A 81 19.08 -24.04 -0.07
CA VAL A 81 18.69 -25.21 -0.87
C VAL A 81 19.89 -26.09 -1.25
N ALA A 82 21.04 -25.48 -1.59
CA ALA A 82 22.26 -26.22 -1.87
C ALA A 82 22.80 -26.92 -0.62
N VAL A 83 22.75 -26.26 0.54
CA VAL A 83 23.13 -26.85 1.85
C VAL A 83 22.20 -28.01 2.21
N VAL A 84 20.88 -27.86 2.03
CA VAL A 84 19.90 -28.92 2.24
C VAL A 84 20.19 -30.11 1.33
N ARG A 85 20.43 -29.88 0.04
CA ARG A 85 20.79 -30.94 -0.92
C ARG A 85 22.07 -31.68 -0.51
N ALA A 86 23.06 -30.96 0.01
CA ALA A 86 24.33 -31.53 0.48
C ALA A 86 24.19 -32.34 1.78
N LEU A 87 23.14 -32.08 2.57
CA LEU A 87 22.80 -32.80 3.82
C LEU A 87 21.80 -33.93 3.59
N HIS A 88 20.88 -33.77 2.63
CA HIS A 88 19.83 -34.72 2.30
C HIS A 88 19.51 -34.65 0.80
N GLY A 89 19.96 -35.66 0.05
CA GLY A 89 19.91 -35.66 -1.42
C GLY A 89 18.56 -35.97 -2.06
N ASP A 90 17.50 -36.21 -1.28
CA ASP A 90 16.16 -36.51 -1.82
C ASP A 90 15.55 -35.28 -2.53
N PRO A 91 15.21 -35.37 -3.83
CA PRO A 91 14.61 -34.25 -4.57
C PRO A 91 13.26 -33.78 -4.01
N GLY A 92 12.46 -34.69 -3.43
CA GLY A 92 11.17 -34.37 -2.82
C GLY A 92 11.33 -33.46 -1.60
N TYR A 93 12.21 -33.84 -0.69
CA TYR A 93 12.55 -33.08 0.51
C TYR A 93 13.22 -31.73 0.20
N VAL A 94 14.11 -31.68 -0.80
CA VAL A 94 14.72 -30.42 -1.26
C VAL A 94 13.66 -29.45 -1.81
N ASN A 95 12.63 -29.95 -2.49
CA ASN A 95 11.51 -29.13 -2.95
C ASN A 95 10.63 -28.60 -1.81
N GLN A 96 10.41 -29.39 -0.74
CA GLN A 96 9.71 -28.92 0.46
C GLN A 96 10.45 -27.75 1.13
N TRP A 97 11.77 -27.85 1.25
CA TRP A 97 12.61 -26.76 1.75
C TRP A 97 12.55 -25.51 0.86
N ARG A 98 12.55 -25.68 -0.46
CA ARG A 98 12.42 -24.58 -1.42
C ARG A 98 11.05 -23.89 -1.28
N GLN A 99 10.00 -24.64 -1.00
CA GLN A 99 8.66 -24.09 -0.74
C GLN A 99 8.61 -23.35 0.59
N ALA A 100 9.16 -23.92 1.67
CA ALA A 100 9.19 -23.30 2.99
C ALA A 100 10.03 -22.00 3.03
N LEU A 101 11.16 -21.96 2.31
CA LEU A 101 11.98 -20.75 2.16
C LEU A 101 11.23 -19.63 1.42
N ARG A 102 10.44 -19.96 0.39
CA ARG A 102 9.58 -19.00 -0.32
C ARG A 102 8.46 -18.47 0.58
N VAL A 103 7.85 -19.35 1.37
CA VAL A 103 6.81 -19.03 2.35
C VAL A 103 7.35 -18.06 3.42
N ALA A 104 8.47 -18.37 4.08
CA ALA A 104 9.03 -17.54 5.14
C ALA A 104 9.61 -16.19 4.65
N ALA A 105 10.07 -16.10 3.39
CA ALA A 105 10.63 -14.88 2.82
C ALA A 105 9.57 -13.93 2.21
N GLY A 106 8.50 -14.47 1.59
CA GLY A 106 7.46 -13.67 0.91
C GLY A 106 6.28 -13.25 1.79
N GLN A 107 5.95 -14.01 2.86
CA GLN A 107 4.70 -13.78 3.59
C GLN A 107 4.64 -12.47 4.39
N ARG A 108 5.75 -11.96 4.92
CA ARG A 108 5.72 -10.85 5.91
C ARG A 108 5.49 -9.46 5.30
N ALA A 109 5.93 -9.21 4.07
CA ALA A 109 5.77 -7.90 3.42
C ALA A 109 4.43 -7.79 2.65
N ALA A 110 3.96 -8.88 2.06
CA ALA A 110 2.71 -8.90 1.32
C ALA A 110 1.48 -9.11 2.24
N ALA A 111 1.62 -9.79 3.38
CA ALA A 111 0.54 -9.92 4.38
C ALA A 111 0.19 -8.59 5.06
N SER A 112 1.17 -7.68 5.19
CA SER A 112 0.95 -6.36 5.79
C SER A 112 0.25 -5.36 4.87
N GLN A 113 -0.06 -5.72 3.62
CA GLN A 113 -0.88 -4.90 2.72
C GLN A 113 -2.34 -5.25 2.83
N VAL A 114 -3.10 -4.36 3.46
CA VAL A 114 -4.51 -4.57 3.67
C VAL A 114 -5.27 -3.36 3.17
N ARG A 115 -6.23 -3.59 2.26
CA ARG A 115 -7.17 -2.56 1.82
C ARG A 115 -8.42 -2.67 2.67
N VAL A 116 -8.69 -1.62 3.43
CA VAL A 116 -9.91 -1.45 4.22
C VAL A 116 -10.78 -0.37 3.56
N PHE A 117 -12.10 -0.50 3.71
CA PHE A 117 -13.07 0.40 3.11
C PHE A 117 -14.06 0.87 4.17
N ASP A 118 -14.49 2.12 4.08
CA ASP A 118 -15.57 2.71 4.88
C ASP A 118 -16.95 2.59 4.20
N ALA A 119 -16.99 1.94 3.04
CA ALA A 119 -18.19 1.66 2.28
C ALA A 119 -18.25 0.18 1.89
N LEU A 120 -19.48 -0.32 1.71
CA LEU A 120 -19.70 -1.67 1.20
C LEU A 120 -19.52 -1.72 -0.32
N PRO A 121 -19.02 -2.84 -0.87
CA PRO A 121 -19.11 -3.11 -2.30
C PRO A 121 -20.56 -3.01 -2.81
N PRO A 122 -20.77 -2.64 -4.09
CA PRO A 122 -22.10 -2.60 -4.68
C PRO A 122 -22.75 -3.99 -4.67
N GLU A 123 -24.06 -4.04 -4.43
CA GLU A 123 -24.81 -5.29 -4.52
C GLU A 123 -24.83 -5.81 -5.98
N LEU A 124 -24.76 -7.13 -6.17
CA LEU A 124 -25.05 -7.73 -7.47
C LEU A 124 -26.52 -7.51 -7.85
N ALA A 125 -26.76 -6.99 -9.05
CA ALA A 125 -28.11 -6.82 -9.60
C ALA A 125 -28.90 -8.15 -9.68
N GLU A 126 -28.19 -9.26 -9.90
CA GLU A 126 -28.75 -10.61 -10.04
C GLU A 126 -28.40 -11.49 -8.82
N PHE A 127 -28.94 -11.15 -7.64
CA PHE A 127 -28.87 -12.02 -6.46
C PHE A 127 -30.11 -12.93 -6.37
N THR A 128 -29.90 -14.24 -6.26
CA THR A 128 -30.95 -15.28 -6.24
C THR A 128 -30.63 -16.37 -5.21
N GLY A 129 -31.67 -17.02 -4.69
CA GLY A 129 -31.55 -18.03 -3.63
C GLY A 129 -31.29 -17.44 -2.24
N ARG A 130 -30.94 -18.30 -1.28
CA ARG A 130 -30.57 -17.93 0.11
C ARG A 130 -31.69 -17.28 0.94
N ARG A 131 -32.94 -17.62 0.65
CA ARG A 131 -34.10 -17.06 1.36
C ARG A 131 -34.11 -17.45 2.84
N ALA A 132 -33.71 -18.69 3.16
CA ALA A 132 -33.67 -19.19 4.54
C ALA A 132 -32.63 -18.43 5.38
N GLU A 133 -31.43 -18.21 4.83
CA GLU A 133 -30.34 -17.50 5.50
C GLU A 133 -30.69 -16.01 5.68
N LEU A 134 -31.31 -15.38 4.68
CA LEU A 134 -31.77 -13.99 4.80
C LEU A 134 -32.94 -13.84 5.79
N ALA A 135 -33.85 -14.82 5.86
CA ALA A 135 -34.91 -14.83 6.86
C ALA A 135 -34.36 -15.04 8.28
N GLY A 136 -33.39 -15.94 8.44
CA GLY A 136 -32.68 -16.14 9.71
C GLY A 136 -31.97 -14.85 10.16
N LEU A 137 -31.34 -14.12 9.24
CA LEU A 137 -30.78 -12.81 9.54
C LEU A 137 -31.86 -11.81 10.02
N ASP A 138 -33.01 -11.74 9.35
CA ASP A 138 -34.07 -10.82 9.74
C ASP A 138 -34.54 -11.05 11.17
N THR A 139 -34.65 -12.31 11.60
CA THR A 139 -34.99 -12.68 12.98
C THR A 139 -33.92 -12.25 13.97
N LEU A 140 -32.63 -12.34 13.61
CA LEU A 140 -31.53 -11.99 14.51
C LEU A 140 -31.36 -10.47 14.68
N ILE A 141 -31.56 -9.66 13.62
CA ILE A 141 -31.35 -8.20 13.68
C ILE A 141 -32.44 -7.47 14.50
N GLU A 142 -33.59 -8.11 14.74
CA GLU A 142 -34.68 -7.56 15.55
C GLU A 142 -34.29 -7.38 17.03
N ASP A 143 -33.28 -8.11 17.52
CA ASP A 143 -32.70 -7.93 18.85
C ASP A 143 -31.64 -6.79 18.84
N PRO A 144 -31.67 -5.83 19.78
CA PRO A 144 -30.64 -4.80 19.91
C PRO A 144 -29.24 -5.33 20.31
N ALA A 145 -29.07 -6.62 20.61
CA ALA A 145 -27.79 -7.22 20.97
C ALA A 145 -26.71 -7.19 19.87
N ASP A 146 -25.44 -7.31 20.29
CA ASP A 146 -24.29 -7.48 19.39
C ASP A 146 -24.25 -8.87 18.79
N LEU A 147 -23.92 -8.93 17.50
CA LEU A 147 -24.00 -10.16 16.71
C LEU A 147 -22.70 -10.40 15.96
N ILE A 148 -22.19 -11.63 16.04
CA ILE A 148 -21.14 -12.12 15.16
C ILE A 148 -21.75 -13.19 14.26
N LEU A 149 -21.79 -12.91 12.96
CA LEU A 149 -22.40 -13.76 11.96
C LEU A 149 -21.31 -14.37 11.08
N SER A 150 -21.06 -15.67 11.21
CA SER A 150 -20.06 -16.41 10.43
C SER A 150 -20.73 -17.09 9.24
N ILE A 151 -20.37 -16.70 8.01
CA ILE A 151 -20.86 -17.29 6.76
C ILE A 151 -19.80 -18.25 6.23
N GLU A 152 -20.10 -19.55 6.29
CA GLU A 152 -19.12 -20.62 6.09
C GLU A 152 -19.49 -21.46 4.88
N GLY A 153 -18.52 -22.00 4.14
CA GLY A 153 -18.81 -22.86 2.98
C GLY A 153 -17.73 -22.91 1.93
N MET A 154 -17.89 -23.81 0.95
CA MET A 154 -16.86 -24.10 -0.06
C MET A 154 -16.58 -22.91 -1.03
N PRO A 155 -15.44 -22.90 -1.75
CA PRO A 155 -15.15 -21.87 -2.76
C PRO A 155 -16.27 -21.76 -3.81
N GLY A 156 -16.62 -20.53 -4.22
CA GLY A 156 -17.63 -20.29 -5.26
C GLY A 156 -19.10 -20.45 -4.85
N VAL A 157 -19.38 -20.83 -3.59
CA VAL A 157 -20.77 -21.02 -3.05
C VAL A 157 -21.55 -19.71 -2.84
N GLY A 158 -20.87 -18.55 -2.94
CA GLY A 158 -21.49 -17.22 -2.83
C GLY A 158 -21.36 -16.50 -1.48
N LYS A 159 -20.47 -16.95 -0.58
CA LYS A 159 -20.30 -16.36 0.77
C LYS A 159 -20.16 -14.83 0.79
N THR A 160 -19.19 -14.30 0.04
CA THR A 160 -18.94 -12.86 -0.07
C THR A 160 -20.18 -12.09 -0.54
N GLN A 161 -20.92 -12.65 -1.50
CA GLN A 161 -22.12 -12.01 -2.03
C GLN A 161 -23.28 -12.02 -1.03
N LEU A 162 -23.44 -13.12 -0.29
CA LEU A 162 -24.39 -13.16 0.81
C LEU A 162 -24.00 -12.16 1.90
N ALA A 163 -22.73 -12.09 2.29
CA ALA A 163 -22.24 -11.15 3.30
C ALA A 163 -22.52 -9.70 2.91
N VAL A 164 -22.20 -9.30 1.67
CA VAL A 164 -22.50 -7.95 1.16
C VAL A 164 -24.01 -7.69 1.17
N ARG A 165 -24.85 -8.64 0.74
CA ARG A 165 -26.31 -8.50 0.74
C ARG A 165 -26.88 -8.39 2.17
N MET A 166 -26.36 -9.19 3.10
CA MET A 166 -26.72 -9.13 4.52
C MET A 166 -26.30 -7.78 5.12
N ALA A 167 -25.10 -7.30 4.81
CA ALA A 167 -24.57 -6.02 5.25
C ALA A 167 -25.45 -4.84 4.81
N HIS A 168 -25.80 -4.76 3.52
CA HIS A 168 -26.71 -3.74 3.03
C HIS A 168 -28.12 -3.83 3.65
N ARG A 169 -28.59 -5.04 3.96
CA ARG A 169 -29.88 -5.26 4.65
C ARG A 169 -29.84 -4.77 6.10
N ILE A 170 -28.74 -4.97 6.81
CA ILE A 170 -28.49 -4.42 8.15
C ILE A 170 -28.52 -2.88 8.10
N LEU A 171 -27.79 -2.28 7.16
CA LEU A 171 -27.72 -0.81 7.03
C LEU A 171 -29.07 -0.17 6.70
N ARG A 172 -29.93 -0.83 5.92
CA ARG A 172 -31.31 -0.35 5.68
C ARG A 172 -32.17 -0.29 6.94
N ARG A 173 -31.91 -1.17 7.92
CA ARG A 173 -32.62 -1.18 9.21
C ARG A 173 -31.92 -0.32 10.27
N ARG A 174 -30.60 -0.09 10.16
CA ARG A 174 -29.77 0.70 11.09
C ARG A 174 -28.92 1.74 10.32
N PRO A 175 -29.51 2.82 9.79
CA PRO A 175 -28.83 3.76 8.88
C PRO A 175 -27.75 4.64 9.53
N THR A 176 -27.71 4.74 10.86
CA THR A 176 -26.68 5.48 11.61
C THR A 176 -25.39 4.68 11.85
N THR A 177 -25.32 3.46 11.32
CA THR A 177 -24.22 2.52 11.55
C THR A 177 -23.05 2.80 10.59
N ARG A 178 -21.83 2.98 11.13
CA ARG A 178 -20.60 3.06 10.34
C ARG A 178 -20.27 1.71 9.72
N VAL A 179 -19.65 1.69 8.54
CA VAL A 179 -19.19 0.47 7.88
C VAL A 179 -17.66 0.39 7.92
N LEU A 180 -17.15 -0.81 8.17
CA LEU A 180 -15.76 -1.16 7.93
C LEU A 180 -15.74 -2.50 7.17
N TYR A 181 -15.15 -2.53 5.99
CA TYR A 181 -15.03 -3.73 5.14
C TYR A 181 -13.57 -4.03 4.83
N VAL A 182 -13.17 -5.30 4.91
CA VAL A 182 -11.84 -5.77 4.53
C VAL A 182 -11.92 -7.16 3.90
N ASN A 183 -11.11 -7.39 2.87
CA ASN A 183 -10.83 -8.73 2.37
C ASN A 183 -9.51 -9.23 2.99
N LEU A 184 -9.58 -10.30 3.77
CA LEU A 184 -8.50 -10.91 4.54
C LEU A 184 -7.63 -11.87 3.73
N ARG A 185 -7.97 -12.14 2.47
CA ARG A 185 -7.17 -12.95 1.52
C ARG A 185 -6.75 -14.30 2.10
N GLY A 186 -7.57 -14.89 2.97
CA GLY A 186 -7.25 -16.10 3.71
C GLY A 186 -6.99 -17.31 2.84
N PHE A 187 -7.52 -17.31 1.61
CA PHE A 187 -7.37 -18.41 0.67
C PHE A 187 -7.08 -17.91 -0.76
N HIS A 188 -6.36 -16.80 -0.88
CA HIS A 188 -5.94 -16.28 -2.18
C HIS A 188 -4.95 -17.26 -2.85
N PRO A 189 -5.11 -17.58 -4.15
CA PRO A 189 -4.34 -18.63 -4.81
C PRO A 189 -2.92 -18.19 -5.19
N ASP A 190 -2.68 -16.89 -5.29
CA ASP A 190 -1.35 -16.32 -5.55
C ASP A 190 -0.52 -16.28 -4.25
N PRO A 191 0.61 -16.99 -4.16
CA PRO A 191 1.51 -16.95 -3.00
C PRO A 191 2.07 -15.55 -2.70
N VAL A 192 2.08 -14.64 -3.70
CA VAL A 192 2.52 -13.25 -3.57
C VAL A 192 1.47 -12.39 -2.86
N GLN A 193 0.23 -12.87 -2.69
CA GLN A 193 -0.84 -12.21 -1.94
C GLN A 193 -1.30 -13.08 -0.77
N PRO A 194 -0.47 -13.22 0.28
CA PRO A 194 -0.79 -14.04 1.44
C PRO A 194 -1.93 -13.42 2.26
N SER A 195 -2.46 -14.22 3.19
CA SER A 195 -3.50 -13.77 4.11
C SER A 195 -3.08 -12.50 4.85
N ALA A 196 -4.04 -11.57 5.00
CA ALA A 196 -3.84 -10.30 5.65
C ALA A 196 -3.37 -10.48 7.11
N ASP A 197 -2.31 -9.78 7.48
CA ASP A 197 -1.82 -9.72 8.85
C ASP A 197 -2.83 -8.91 9.70
N PRO A 198 -3.43 -9.50 10.76
CA PRO A 198 -4.35 -8.78 11.64
C PRO A 198 -3.79 -7.46 12.16
N ALA A 199 -2.49 -7.41 12.45
CA ALA A 199 -1.85 -6.21 12.97
C ALA A 199 -1.82 -5.06 11.95
N ALA A 200 -1.79 -5.38 10.65
CA ALA A 200 -1.86 -4.43 9.55
C ALA A 200 -3.32 -4.05 9.21
N VAL A 201 -4.26 -4.99 9.32
CA VAL A 201 -5.70 -4.70 9.20
C VAL A 201 -6.12 -3.68 10.26
N LEU A 202 -5.73 -3.88 11.52
CA LEU A 202 -6.02 -2.95 12.61
C LEU A 202 -5.39 -1.57 12.37
N ASP A 203 -4.13 -1.52 11.92
CA ASP A 203 -3.46 -0.26 11.57
C ASP A 203 -4.26 0.50 10.50
N ALA A 204 -4.67 -0.18 9.42
CA ALA A 204 -5.44 0.40 8.35
C ALA A 204 -6.82 0.88 8.81
N PHE A 205 -7.55 0.08 9.61
CA PHE A 205 -8.82 0.51 10.20
C PHE A 205 -8.68 1.70 11.14
N LEU A 206 -7.64 1.73 11.98
CA LEU A 206 -7.38 2.86 12.87
C LEU A 206 -7.15 4.14 12.07
N ARG A 207 -6.37 4.07 10.99
CA ARG A 207 -6.17 5.21 10.07
C ARG A 207 -7.50 5.68 9.46
N LEU A 208 -8.32 4.75 8.97
CA LEU A 208 -9.64 5.04 8.42
C LEU A 208 -10.60 5.66 9.47
N LEU A 209 -10.46 5.27 10.73
CA LEU A 209 -11.17 5.86 11.88
C LEU A 209 -10.56 7.20 12.35
N GLY A 210 -9.64 7.78 11.58
CA GLY A 210 -9.01 9.07 11.84
C GLY A 210 -7.91 9.03 12.89
N VAL A 211 -7.24 7.90 13.10
CA VAL A 211 -6.01 7.81 13.90
C VAL A 211 -4.82 8.14 12.99
N PRO A 212 -4.07 9.23 13.25
CA PRO A 212 -2.85 9.52 12.50
C PRO A 212 -1.84 8.37 12.61
N GLY A 213 -1.14 8.03 11.53
CA GLY A 213 -0.24 6.86 11.49
C GLY A 213 0.85 6.84 12.57
N ASN A 214 1.33 8.01 13.00
CA ASN A 214 2.30 8.14 14.10
C ASN A 214 1.71 7.90 15.50
N ARG A 215 0.39 7.82 15.62
CA ARG A 215 -0.35 7.50 16.86
C ARG A 215 -0.86 6.07 16.88
N VAL A 216 -0.68 5.33 15.80
CA VAL A 216 -0.99 3.89 15.82
C VAL A 216 0.15 3.19 16.55
N PRO A 217 -0.13 2.48 17.66
CA PRO A 217 0.92 1.83 18.44
C PRO A 217 1.72 0.81 17.62
N HIS A 218 2.97 0.55 18.01
CA HIS A 218 3.78 -0.47 17.35
C HIS A 218 3.40 -1.89 17.78
N GLU A 219 2.86 -2.04 19.00
CA GLU A 219 2.46 -3.33 19.56
C GLU A 219 1.02 -3.71 19.20
N SER A 220 0.81 -4.99 18.86
CA SER A 220 -0.49 -5.49 18.40
C SER A 220 -1.59 -5.38 19.46
N ALA A 221 -1.25 -5.59 20.74
CA ALA A 221 -2.21 -5.51 21.84
C ALA A 221 -2.72 -4.08 22.04
N GLU A 222 -1.83 -3.10 21.95
CA GLU A 222 -2.16 -1.67 22.08
C GLU A 222 -3.00 -1.17 20.88
N ARG A 223 -2.70 -1.63 19.65
CA ARG A 223 -3.56 -1.35 18.48
C ARG A 223 -4.97 -1.88 18.68
N HIS A 224 -5.09 -3.11 19.19
CA HIS A 224 -6.39 -3.73 19.44
C HIS A 224 -7.18 -2.95 20.48
N ALA A 225 -6.54 -2.52 21.57
CA ALA A 225 -7.17 -1.68 22.59
C ALA A 225 -7.65 -0.34 22.03
N LEU A 226 -6.82 0.34 21.23
CA LEU A 226 -7.20 1.60 20.59
C LEU A 226 -8.34 1.41 19.56
N PHE A 227 -8.34 0.28 18.86
CA PHE A 227 -9.42 -0.04 17.91
C PHE A 227 -10.75 -0.18 18.61
N ARG A 228 -10.79 -0.87 19.75
CA ARG A 228 -11.99 -0.98 20.59
C ARG A 228 -12.46 0.39 21.10
N ASP A 229 -11.54 1.21 21.60
CA ASP A 229 -11.85 2.57 22.08
C ASP A 229 -12.48 3.45 20.99
N ARG A 230 -11.99 3.36 19.75
CA ARG A 230 -12.56 4.13 18.62
C ARG A 230 -13.93 3.67 18.14
N LEU A 231 -14.26 2.41 18.41
CA LEU A 231 -15.55 1.81 18.07
C LEU A 231 -16.57 1.91 19.22
N ALA A 232 -16.13 2.16 20.45
CA ALA A 232 -17.01 2.37 21.59
C ALA A 232 -18.02 3.49 21.32
N ASP A 233 -19.26 3.29 21.77
CA ASP A 233 -20.40 4.21 21.65
C ASP A 233 -20.76 4.63 20.21
N ARG A 234 -20.28 3.89 19.20
CA ARG A 234 -20.54 4.15 17.78
C ARG A 234 -21.01 2.87 17.09
N PRO A 235 -22.30 2.79 16.74
CA PRO A 235 -22.83 1.63 16.00
C PRO A 235 -21.98 1.35 14.76
N THR A 236 -21.39 0.17 14.68
CA THR A 236 -20.45 -0.20 13.61
C THR A 236 -20.76 -1.57 13.06
N LEU A 237 -20.80 -1.70 11.73
CA LEU A 237 -20.86 -2.93 10.99
C LEU A 237 -19.47 -3.25 10.45
N LEU A 238 -18.85 -4.31 10.98
CA LEU A 238 -17.56 -4.82 10.55
C LEU A 238 -17.77 -6.02 9.61
N VAL A 239 -17.14 -6.01 8.45
CA VAL A 239 -17.21 -7.12 7.47
C VAL A 239 -15.80 -7.63 7.20
N LEU A 240 -15.53 -8.87 7.63
CA LEU A 240 -14.28 -9.59 7.49
C LEU A 240 -14.44 -10.69 6.42
N ASP A 241 -14.08 -10.38 5.18
CA ASP A 241 -14.29 -11.27 4.02
C ASP A 241 -13.07 -12.16 3.76
N ASP A 242 -13.27 -13.44 3.44
CA ASP A 242 -12.26 -14.48 3.18
C ASP A 242 -11.26 -14.68 4.33
N ALA A 243 -11.75 -14.86 5.56
CA ALA A 243 -10.92 -15.16 6.74
C ALA A 243 -10.28 -16.55 6.66
N ALA A 244 -8.98 -16.65 6.98
CA ALA A 244 -8.19 -17.88 6.93
C ALA A 244 -8.54 -18.87 8.06
N ASP A 245 -8.65 -18.37 9.29
CA ASP A 245 -8.91 -19.16 10.50
C ASP A 245 -9.45 -18.32 11.66
N GLU A 246 -9.78 -19.00 12.77
CA GLU A 246 -10.34 -18.39 13.98
C GLU A 246 -9.35 -17.47 14.71
N GLU A 247 -8.03 -17.73 14.61
CA GLU A 247 -7.01 -16.91 15.25
C GLU A 247 -6.95 -15.53 14.59
N GLN A 248 -6.96 -15.51 13.25
CA GLN A 248 -7.00 -14.28 12.47
C GLN A 248 -8.23 -13.43 12.84
N VAL A 249 -9.40 -14.07 12.91
CA VAL A 249 -10.66 -13.37 13.25
C VAL A 249 -10.62 -12.85 14.68
N ARG A 250 -10.18 -13.65 15.66
CA ARG A 250 -10.16 -13.24 17.08
C ARG A 250 -9.29 -12.01 17.33
N ARG A 251 -8.20 -11.86 16.57
CA ARG A 251 -7.33 -10.68 16.59
C ARG A 251 -7.92 -9.45 15.90
N LEU A 252 -9.12 -9.55 15.31
CA LEU A 252 -9.82 -8.46 14.64
C LEU A 252 -11.20 -8.17 15.23
N LEU A 253 -11.71 -9.05 16.08
CA LEU A 253 -12.96 -8.82 16.79
C LEU A 253 -12.83 -7.62 17.74
N ALA A 254 -13.75 -6.68 17.62
CA ALA A 254 -13.80 -5.53 18.51
C ALA A 254 -14.32 -5.92 19.91
N ASP A 255 -15.26 -6.87 20.01
CA ASP A 255 -15.91 -7.24 21.29
C ASP A 255 -16.35 -6.01 22.10
N VAL A 256 -17.05 -5.07 21.43
CA VAL A 256 -17.63 -3.85 22.03
C VAL A 256 -19.14 -3.75 21.74
N PRO A 257 -19.91 -3.13 22.65
CA PRO A 257 -21.32 -2.84 22.42
C PRO A 257 -21.61 -1.99 21.18
N GLY A 258 -22.67 -2.31 20.46
CA GLY A 258 -23.09 -1.66 19.23
C GLY A 258 -22.38 -2.16 17.96
N CYS A 259 -21.59 -3.23 18.04
CA CYS A 259 -20.82 -3.74 16.91
C CYS A 259 -21.40 -5.05 16.36
N ILE A 260 -21.79 -5.04 15.08
CA ILE A 260 -22.18 -6.24 14.34
C ILE A 260 -21.00 -6.66 13.46
N THR A 261 -20.58 -7.92 13.54
CA THR A 261 -19.49 -8.44 12.70
C THR A 261 -20.01 -9.53 11.75
N LEU A 262 -19.83 -9.34 10.44
CA LEU A 262 -20.03 -10.36 9.41
C LEU A 262 -18.68 -10.96 9.02
N ILE A 263 -18.55 -12.27 9.05
CA ILE A 263 -17.33 -12.98 8.67
C ILE A 263 -17.66 -13.90 7.51
N THR A 264 -16.78 -13.99 6.50
CA THR A 264 -16.85 -15.08 5.53
C THR A 264 -15.60 -15.95 5.63
N SER A 265 -15.77 -17.28 5.63
CA SER A 265 -14.62 -18.20 5.62
C SER A 265 -14.92 -19.47 4.83
N ARG A 266 -13.85 -20.10 4.32
CA ARG A 266 -13.94 -21.44 3.71
C ARG A 266 -13.89 -22.56 4.75
N ARG A 267 -13.45 -22.26 5.97
CA ARG A 267 -13.39 -23.20 7.10
C ARG A 267 -14.58 -22.96 8.02
N ARG A 268 -14.91 -23.98 8.82
CA ARG A 268 -15.84 -23.81 9.95
C ARG A 268 -15.11 -23.14 11.11
N LEU A 269 -15.69 -22.09 11.69
CA LEU A 269 -15.11 -21.32 12.79
C LEU A 269 -15.75 -21.73 14.12
N ALA A 270 -15.80 -23.05 14.39
CA ALA A 270 -16.57 -23.65 15.48
C ALA A 270 -16.07 -23.28 16.90
N ARG A 271 -14.81 -22.88 17.06
CA ARG A 271 -14.24 -22.42 18.33
C ARG A 271 -14.18 -20.90 18.45
N LEU A 272 -14.81 -20.17 17.52
CA LEU A 272 -14.96 -18.73 17.65
C LEU A 272 -15.96 -18.41 18.77
N THR A 273 -15.49 -17.73 19.80
CA THR A 273 -16.28 -17.28 20.94
C THR A 273 -16.08 -15.79 21.14
N SER A 274 -17.12 -15.07 21.55
CA SER A 274 -17.03 -13.67 21.96
C SER A 274 -17.57 -13.51 23.38
N THR A 275 -17.02 -12.54 24.11
CA THR A 275 -17.46 -12.20 25.47
C THR A 275 -18.67 -11.27 25.50
N THR A 276 -18.97 -10.58 24.39
CA THR A 276 -20.00 -9.54 24.32
C THR A 276 -21.10 -9.83 23.31
N ALA A 277 -20.84 -10.67 22.29
CA ALA A 277 -21.75 -10.93 21.19
C ALA A 277 -22.10 -12.42 21.05
N ALA A 278 -23.33 -12.71 20.63
CA ALA A 278 -23.71 -14.06 20.24
C ALA A 278 -23.13 -14.41 18.87
N VAL A 279 -22.51 -15.59 18.76
CA VAL A 279 -21.94 -16.09 17.50
C VAL A 279 -22.96 -17.00 16.81
N HIS A 280 -23.38 -16.62 15.61
CA HIS A 280 -24.30 -17.38 14.77
C HIS A 280 -23.61 -17.82 13.47
N ALA A 281 -23.56 -19.13 13.24
CA ALA A 281 -23.00 -19.69 12.01
C ALA A 281 -24.11 -19.89 10.96
N PHE A 282 -23.83 -19.44 9.74
CA PHE A 282 -24.60 -19.67 8.52
C PHE A 282 -23.78 -20.59 7.60
N PRO A 283 -23.87 -21.92 7.76
CA PRO A 283 -23.25 -22.86 6.84
C PRO A 283 -24.00 -22.81 5.50
N LEU A 284 -23.30 -22.38 4.45
CA LEU A 284 -23.82 -22.35 3.10
C LEU A 284 -23.57 -23.66 2.40
N ASP A 285 -24.66 -24.35 2.08
CA ASP A 285 -24.65 -25.49 1.18
C ASP A 285 -24.68 -25.04 -0.29
N VAL A 286 -24.43 -25.95 -1.23
CA VAL A 286 -24.59 -25.70 -2.66
C VAL A 286 -26.06 -25.43 -3.01
N PHE A 287 -26.33 -24.80 -4.15
CA PHE A 287 -27.72 -24.58 -4.60
C PHE A 287 -28.43 -25.90 -4.84
N THR A 288 -29.68 -25.94 -4.36
CA THR A 288 -30.63 -26.99 -4.71
C THR A 288 -31.02 -26.91 -6.19
N VAL A 289 -31.69 -27.94 -6.70
CA VAL A 289 -32.21 -27.95 -8.07
C VAL A 289 -33.21 -26.81 -8.29
N ASP A 290 -34.06 -26.52 -7.31
CA ASP A 290 -35.04 -25.44 -7.37
C ASP A 290 -34.37 -24.06 -7.36
N GLU A 291 -33.37 -23.86 -6.51
CA GLU A 291 -32.59 -22.60 -6.51
C GLU A 291 -31.78 -22.44 -7.79
N THR A 292 -31.26 -23.54 -8.35
CA THR A 292 -30.61 -23.53 -9.66
C THR A 292 -31.59 -23.10 -10.74
N TRP A 293 -32.80 -23.65 -10.75
CA TRP A 293 -33.84 -23.25 -11.69
C TRP A 293 -34.25 -21.78 -11.52
N GLU A 294 -34.48 -21.33 -10.28
CA GLU A 294 -34.79 -19.93 -9.95
C GLU A 294 -33.68 -19.00 -10.45
N TYR A 295 -32.41 -19.39 -10.26
CA TYR A 295 -31.26 -18.66 -10.78
C TYR A 295 -31.26 -18.60 -12.31
N LEU A 296 -31.44 -19.72 -13.00
CA LEU A 296 -31.42 -19.80 -14.47
C LEU A 296 -32.52 -18.95 -15.11
N VAL A 297 -33.76 -19.04 -14.63
CA VAL A 297 -34.91 -18.29 -15.16
C VAL A 297 -34.70 -16.78 -15.03
N ARG A 298 -34.08 -16.35 -13.92
CA ARG A 298 -33.79 -14.94 -13.68
C ARG A 298 -32.62 -14.44 -14.52
N ALA A 299 -31.56 -15.24 -14.65
CA ALA A 299 -30.37 -14.88 -15.41
C ALA A 299 -30.62 -14.90 -16.93
N VAL A 300 -31.40 -15.87 -17.42
CA VAL A 300 -31.72 -16.04 -18.84
C VAL A 300 -33.24 -16.03 -19.03
N PRO A 301 -33.86 -14.84 -19.11
CA PRO A 301 -35.30 -14.74 -19.30
C PRO A 301 -35.74 -15.51 -20.55
N ARG A 302 -36.75 -16.37 -20.40
CA ARG A 302 -37.32 -17.26 -21.45
C ARG A 302 -36.55 -18.56 -21.75
N ILE A 303 -35.56 -18.95 -20.94
CA ILE A 303 -34.96 -20.28 -21.05
C ILE A 303 -36.00 -21.39 -20.81
N THR A 304 -35.98 -22.45 -21.62
CA THR A 304 -36.89 -23.60 -21.51
C THR A 304 -36.08 -24.87 -21.20
N VAL A 305 -36.67 -25.82 -20.46
CA VAL A 305 -35.96 -27.02 -20.00
C VAL A 305 -35.59 -27.97 -21.15
N GLY A 306 -36.37 -27.99 -22.22
CA GLY A 306 -36.17 -28.89 -23.37
C GLY A 306 -36.89 -30.22 -23.20
N VAL A 307 -36.46 -31.25 -23.95
CA VAL A 307 -37.10 -32.58 -23.98
C VAL A 307 -36.83 -33.42 -22.74
N ASP A 308 -35.77 -33.11 -21.98
CA ASP A 308 -35.40 -33.86 -20.80
C ASP A 308 -35.69 -33.09 -19.50
N PRO A 309 -36.69 -33.54 -18.70
CA PRO A 309 -37.03 -32.91 -17.42
C PRO A 309 -35.91 -32.95 -16.38
N SER A 310 -34.95 -33.87 -16.50
CA SER A 310 -33.83 -34.00 -15.56
C SER A 310 -32.67 -33.03 -15.84
N ALA A 311 -32.72 -32.29 -16.95
CA ALA A 311 -31.63 -31.43 -17.42
C ALA A 311 -31.19 -30.39 -16.39
N VAL A 312 -32.12 -29.80 -15.63
CA VAL A 312 -31.78 -28.83 -14.57
C VAL A 312 -30.96 -29.49 -13.47
N GLY A 313 -31.34 -30.70 -13.06
CA GLY A 313 -30.61 -31.47 -12.04
C GLY A 313 -29.23 -31.91 -12.53
N ARG A 314 -29.11 -32.36 -13.79
CA ARG A 314 -27.82 -32.67 -14.41
C ARG A 314 -26.91 -31.46 -14.48
N LEU A 315 -27.44 -30.31 -14.92
CA LEU A 315 -26.69 -29.07 -15.00
C LEU A 315 -26.22 -28.61 -13.62
N ALA A 316 -27.09 -28.66 -12.62
CA ALA A 316 -26.74 -28.38 -11.23
C ALA A 316 -25.61 -29.29 -10.76
N GLN A 317 -25.71 -30.60 -10.99
CA GLN A 317 -24.68 -31.57 -10.64
C GLN A 317 -23.34 -31.27 -11.31
N ARG A 318 -23.34 -30.94 -12.61
CA ARG A 318 -22.11 -30.60 -13.36
C ARG A 318 -21.48 -29.29 -12.93
N CYS A 319 -22.29 -28.32 -12.51
CA CYS A 319 -21.81 -27.09 -11.90
C CYS A 319 -21.43 -27.27 -10.42
N GLY A 320 -21.63 -28.46 -9.84
CA GLY A 320 -21.48 -28.73 -8.41
C GLY A 320 -22.45 -27.93 -7.53
N GLY A 321 -23.55 -27.42 -8.09
CA GLY A 321 -24.50 -26.52 -7.42
C GLY A 321 -23.89 -25.16 -7.04
N LEU A 322 -22.76 -24.78 -7.63
CA LEU A 322 -22.04 -23.56 -7.23
C LEU A 322 -22.57 -22.35 -8.00
N PRO A 323 -23.02 -21.27 -7.32
CA PRO A 323 -23.47 -20.05 -7.99
C PRO A 323 -22.43 -19.45 -8.93
N LEU A 324 -21.14 -19.55 -8.61
CA LEU A 324 -20.07 -19.12 -9.51
C LEU A 324 -20.03 -19.94 -10.81
N ALA A 325 -20.16 -21.27 -10.73
CA ALA A 325 -20.18 -22.12 -11.93
C ALA A 325 -21.45 -21.87 -12.76
N LEU A 326 -22.60 -21.69 -12.11
CA LEU A 326 -23.85 -21.33 -12.77
C LEU A 326 -23.76 -19.98 -13.48
N ARG A 327 -23.11 -18.97 -12.88
CA ARG A 327 -22.84 -17.66 -13.52
C ARG A 327 -22.03 -17.79 -14.80
N LEU A 328 -20.99 -18.62 -14.79
CA LEU A 328 -20.15 -18.87 -15.95
C LEU A 328 -20.94 -19.55 -17.09
N VAL A 329 -21.80 -20.51 -16.74
CA VAL A 329 -22.66 -21.20 -17.70
C VAL A 329 -23.76 -20.27 -18.25
N THR A 330 -24.37 -19.41 -17.42
CA THR A 330 -25.41 -18.48 -17.89
C THR A 330 -24.88 -17.38 -18.79
N GLY A 331 -23.60 -16.98 -18.65
CA GLY A 331 -22.91 -16.16 -19.65
C GLY A 331 -23.04 -16.76 -21.05
N HIS A 332 -22.66 -18.03 -21.18
CA HIS A 332 -22.74 -18.76 -22.44
C HIS A 332 -24.18 -18.94 -22.94
N MET A 333 -25.13 -19.28 -22.06
CA MET A 333 -26.55 -19.45 -22.42
C MET A 333 -27.15 -18.20 -23.08
N ARG A 334 -26.78 -17.00 -22.60
CA ARG A 334 -27.23 -15.73 -23.21
C ARG A 334 -26.68 -15.56 -24.63
N GLY A 335 -25.53 -16.17 -24.95
CA GLY A 335 -24.89 -16.16 -26.25
C GLY A 335 -25.43 -17.21 -27.24
N THR A 336 -26.31 -18.12 -26.82
CA THR A 336 -26.88 -19.20 -27.66
C THR A 336 -28.42 -19.17 -27.68
N PRO A 337 -29.04 -18.19 -28.35
CA PRO A 337 -30.49 -18.10 -28.42
C PRO A 337 -31.11 -19.35 -29.07
N GLY A 338 -32.12 -19.93 -28.43
CA GLY A 338 -32.84 -21.11 -28.94
C GLY A 338 -32.37 -22.45 -28.36
N TRP A 339 -31.26 -22.48 -27.62
CA TRP A 339 -30.86 -23.66 -26.86
C TRP A 339 -31.72 -23.80 -25.59
N THR A 340 -32.04 -25.05 -25.26
CA THR A 340 -32.76 -25.43 -24.05
C THR A 340 -31.78 -25.80 -22.92
N VAL A 341 -32.26 -25.94 -21.68
CA VAL A 341 -31.43 -26.45 -20.57
C VAL A 341 -30.90 -27.84 -20.89
N THR A 342 -31.68 -28.68 -21.58
CA THR A 342 -31.24 -30.01 -22.06
C THR A 342 -29.97 -29.89 -22.90
N ASP A 343 -29.97 -29.02 -23.91
CA ASP A 343 -28.81 -28.82 -24.80
C ASP A 343 -27.56 -28.38 -24.02
N HIS A 344 -27.74 -27.51 -23.03
CA HIS A 344 -26.64 -27.05 -22.18
C HIS A 344 -26.12 -28.11 -21.20
N ALA A 345 -27.01 -28.94 -20.65
CA ALA A 345 -26.66 -30.05 -19.77
C ALA A 345 -25.88 -31.13 -20.55
N ASP A 346 -26.37 -31.51 -21.74
CA ASP A 346 -25.72 -32.48 -22.61
C ASP A 346 -24.32 -32.00 -23.02
N ARG A 347 -24.20 -30.70 -23.32
CA ARG A 347 -22.91 -30.09 -23.65
C ARG A 347 -21.92 -30.14 -22.49
N LEU A 348 -22.38 -29.94 -21.25
CA LEU A 348 -21.55 -30.07 -20.04
C LEU A 348 -21.13 -31.53 -19.80
N ASP A 349 -22.05 -32.48 -20.03
CA ASP A 349 -21.82 -33.92 -19.89
C ASP A 349 -20.72 -34.41 -20.85
N GLU A 350 -20.80 -34.06 -22.13
CA GLU A 350 -19.77 -34.36 -23.13
C GLU A 350 -18.38 -33.88 -22.69
N ARG A 351 -18.31 -32.70 -22.09
CA ARG A 351 -17.04 -32.06 -21.70
C ARG A 351 -16.43 -32.67 -20.45
N HIS A 352 -17.26 -32.98 -19.47
CA HIS A 352 -16.82 -33.70 -18.28
C HIS A 352 -16.21 -35.05 -18.67
N ALA A 353 -16.88 -35.80 -19.56
CA ALA A 353 -16.39 -37.08 -20.06
C ALA A 353 -15.08 -36.95 -20.86
N ALA A 354 -14.94 -35.92 -21.70
CA ALA A 354 -13.77 -35.73 -22.55
C ALA A 354 -12.51 -35.27 -21.80
N ARG A 355 -12.64 -34.55 -20.68
CA ARG A 355 -11.51 -33.88 -20.01
C ARG A 355 -11.15 -34.39 -18.61
N ARG A 356 -11.92 -35.33 -18.03
CA ARG A 356 -11.69 -35.87 -16.67
C ARG A 356 -11.47 -34.76 -15.62
N ILE A 357 -12.24 -33.68 -15.71
CA ILE A 357 -12.14 -32.56 -14.76
C ILE A 357 -13.08 -32.84 -13.59
N ASP A 358 -12.52 -33.04 -12.40
CA ASP A 358 -13.28 -33.46 -11.22
C ASP A 358 -14.04 -32.32 -10.52
N SER A 359 -13.80 -31.05 -10.89
CA SER A 359 -14.45 -29.89 -10.27
C SER A 359 -15.49 -29.23 -11.18
N GLY A 360 -16.70 -28.97 -10.65
CA GLY A 360 -17.77 -28.33 -11.42
C GLY A 360 -17.44 -26.89 -11.88
N ILE A 361 -16.64 -26.16 -11.10
CA ILE A 361 -16.10 -24.85 -11.53
C ILE A 361 -15.11 -25.01 -12.68
N GLY A 362 -14.23 -26.02 -12.64
CA GLY A 362 -13.28 -26.28 -13.72
C GLY A 362 -13.96 -26.62 -15.05
N VAL A 363 -15.05 -27.40 -15.00
CA VAL A 363 -15.87 -27.71 -16.18
C VAL A 363 -16.54 -26.45 -16.74
N ALA A 364 -17.16 -25.63 -15.87
CA ALA A 364 -17.81 -24.38 -16.27
C ALA A 364 -16.80 -23.38 -16.88
N LEU A 365 -15.65 -23.18 -16.24
CA LEU A 365 -14.57 -22.32 -16.77
C LEU A 365 -14.05 -22.83 -18.11
N ALA A 366 -13.84 -24.14 -18.25
CA ALA A 366 -13.37 -24.73 -19.51
C ALA A 366 -14.39 -24.59 -20.65
N GLN A 367 -15.69 -24.58 -20.35
CA GLN A 367 -16.74 -24.29 -21.34
C GLN A 367 -16.74 -22.81 -21.72
N SER A 368 -16.87 -21.91 -20.74
CA SER A 368 -16.91 -20.45 -20.99
C SER A 368 -15.67 -19.99 -21.75
N TYR A 369 -14.49 -20.51 -21.39
CA TYR A 369 -13.24 -20.20 -22.08
C TYR A 369 -13.19 -20.71 -23.54
N GLN A 370 -13.76 -21.88 -23.82
CA GLN A 370 -13.78 -22.41 -25.19
C GLN A 370 -14.83 -21.76 -26.09
N SER A 371 -15.91 -21.22 -25.52
CA SER A 371 -16.89 -20.43 -26.28
C SER A 371 -16.35 -19.05 -26.67
N LEU A 372 -15.32 -18.55 -25.98
CA LEU A 372 -14.69 -17.28 -26.34
C LEU A 372 -14.02 -17.35 -27.73
N PRO A 373 -14.16 -16.30 -28.56
CA PRO A 373 -13.35 -16.12 -29.75
C PRO A 373 -11.84 -16.02 -29.40
N PRO A 374 -10.92 -16.36 -30.33
CA PRO A 374 -9.47 -16.40 -30.06
C PRO A 374 -8.91 -15.13 -29.41
N GLY A 375 -9.32 -13.94 -29.87
CA GLY A 375 -8.87 -12.67 -29.29
C GLY A 375 -9.31 -12.44 -27.84
N HIS A 376 -10.47 -12.95 -27.43
CA HIS A 376 -10.95 -12.84 -26.05
C HIS A 376 -10.19 -13.80 -25.13
N ARG A 377 -9.87 -15.01 -25.61
CA ARG A 377 -9.04 -15.96 -24.84
C ARG A 377 -7.65 -15.40 -24.60
N SER A 378 -7.05 -14.80 -25.63
CA SER A 378 -5.75 -14.13 -25.50
C SER A 378 -5.79 -13.03 -24.45
N LEU A 379 -6.77 -12.11 -24.53
CA LEU A 379 -6.91 -11.04 -23.54
C LEU A 379 -7.12 -11.63 -22.13
N PHE A 380 -8.03 -12.59 -21.98
CA PHE A 380 -8.33 -13.24 -20.70
C PHE A 380 -7.08 -13.81 -20.02
N ARG A 381 -6.20 -14.49 -20.77
CA ARG A 381 -4.92 -15.02 -20.24
C ARG A 381 -3.95 -13.90 -19.91
N MET A 382 -3.87 -12.86 -20.75
CA MET A 382 -2.99 -11.71 -20.53
C MET A 382 -3.36 -10.91 -19.28
N LEU A 383 -4.67 -10.70 -19.01
CA LEU A 383 -5.14 -10.01 -17.79
C LEU A 383 -4.68 -10.69 -16.50
N ALA A 384 -4.50 -12.01 -16.53
CA ALA A 384 -4.03 -12.76 -15.36
C ALA A 384 -2.57 -12.47 -14.98
N LEU A 385 -1.77 -11.90 -15.91
CA LEU A 385 -0.39 -11.48 -15.66
C LEU A 385 -0.28 -10.22 -14.80
N HIS A 386 -1.39 -9.49 -14.62
CA HIS A 386 -1.39 -8.23 -13.88
C HIS A 386 -1.15 -8.45 -12.38
N PRO A 387 -0.09 -7.87 -11.77
CA PRO A 387 0.29 -8.12 -10.38
C PRO A 387 -0.60 -7.39 -9.36
N GLY A 388 -1.28 -6.33 -9.77
CA GLY A 388 -2.17 -5.55 -8.91
C GLY A 388 -3.53 -6.21 -8.63
N PRO A 389 -4.23 -5.75 -7.57
CA PRO A 389 -5.51 -6.31 -7.11
C PRO A 389 -6.63 -6.14 -8.14
N ASP A 390 -6.57 -5.07 -8.92
CA ASP A 390 -7.46 -4.70 -10.01
C ASP A 390 -6.63 -4.01 -11.10
N LEU A 391 -7.22 -3.82 -12.27
CA LEU A 391 -6.57 -3.19 -13.42
C LEU A 391 -7.53 -2.24 -14.14
N ASP A 392 -6.99 -1.18 -14.72
CA ASP A 392 -7.74 -0.24 -15.53
C ASP A 392 -7.69 -0.60 -17.03
N ARG A 393 -8.37 0.19 -17.85
CA ARG A 393 -8.38 -0.01 -19.31
C ARG A 393 -6.99 0.15 -19.92
N CYS A 394 -6.17 1.08 -19.43
CA CYS A 394 -4.85 1.35 -20.00
C CYS A 394 -3.88 0.19 -19.76
N ALA A 395 -3.92 -0.41 -18.57
CA ALA A 395 -3.20 -1.64 -18.26
C ALA A 395 -3.61 -2.81 -19.17
N ALA A 396 -4.92 -2.97 -19.44
CA ALA A 396 -5.40 -3.99 -20.37
C ALA A 396 -4.92 -3.73 -21.81
N VAL A 397 -4.86 -2.46 -22.24
CA VAL A 397 -4.29 -2.06 -23.55
C VAL A 397 -2.81 -2.41 -23.63
N ALA A 398 -2.02 -2.07 -22.61
CA ALA A 398 -0.60 -2.37 -22.56
C ALA A 398 -0.33 -3.88 -22.63
N LEU A 399 -1.08 -4.68 -21.86
CA LEU A 399 -0.98 -6.14 -21.87
C LEU A 399 -1.32 -6.72 -23.25
N ALA A 400 -2.42 -6.26 -23.85
CA ALA A 400 -2.96 -6.84 -25.09
C ALA A 400 -2.22 -6.40 -26.36
N ASP A 401 -1.60 -5.22 -26.35
CA ASP A 401 -1.04 -4.57 -27.55
C ASP A 401 -2.06 -4.41 -28.67
N LEU A 402 -3.26 -3.94 -28.31
CA LEU A 402 -4.37 -3.73 -29.23
C LEU A 402 -4.90 -2.30 -29.11
N ALA A 403 -5.57 -1.81 -30.17
CA ALA A 403 -6.20 -0.50 -30.13
C ALA A 403 -7.21 -0.37 -28.96
N PRO A 404 -7.28 0.78 -28.25
CA PRO A 404 -8.14 0.96 -27.07
C PRO A 404 -9.60 0.55 -27.29
N ALA A 405 -10.20 0.96 -28.42
CA ALA A 405 -11.58 0.59 -28.76
C ALA A 405 -11.78 -0.93 -28.90
N ARG A 406 -10.75 -1.67 -29.35
CA ARG A 406 -10.81 -3.12 -29.44
C ARG A 406 -10.75 -3.75 -28.06
N VAL A 407 -9.86 -3.28 -27.19
CA VAL A 407 -9.74 -3.79 -25.81
C VAL A 407 -11.02 -3.53 -25.02
N ASP A 408 -11.61 -2.34 -25.15
CA ASP A 408 -12.90 -2.03 -24.53
C ASP A 408 -13.98 -3.03 -24.97
N ALA A 409 -14.12 -3.30 -26.27
CA ALA A 409 -15.11 -4.27 -26.76
C ALA A 409 -14.85 -5.69 -26.20
N LEU A 410 -13.58 -6.11 -26.09
CA LEU A 410 -13.21 -7.40 -25.52
C LEU A 410 -13.50 -7.46 -24.01
N LEU A 411 -13.18 -6.42 -23.24
CA LEU A 411 -13.44 -6.33 -21.80
C LEU A 411 -14.95 -6.36 -21.50
N HIS A 412 -15.76 -5.59 -22.22
CA HIS A 412 -17.22 -5.62 -22.07
C HIS A 412 -17.79 -7.00 -22.41
N HIS A 413 -17.20 -7.74 -23.35
CA HIS A 413 -17.60 -9.12 -23.61
C HIS A 413 -17.20 -10.05 -22.46
N LEU A 414 -15.96 -9.98 -21.97
CA LEU A 414 -15.52 -10.78 -20.82
C LEU A 414 -16.34 -10.49 -19.56
N GLU A 415 -16.80 -9.26 -19.38
CA GLU A 415 -17.72 -8.86 -18.31
C GLU A 415 -19.09 -9.53 -18.47
N ARG A 416 -19.67 -9.49 -19.68
CA ARG A 416 -20.95 -10.18 -19.99
C ARG A 416 -20.86 -11.70 -19.78
N GLU A 417 -19.69 -12.29 -20.01
CA GLU A 417 -19.40 -13.71 -19.76
C GLU A 417 -19.03 -14.00 -18.29
N HIS A 418 -19.09 -13.00 -17.40
CA HIS A 418 -18.77 -13.11 -15.96
C HIS A 418 -17.33 -13.54 -15.64
N LEU A 419 -16.41 -13.35 -16.58
CA LEU A 419 -14.98 -13.67 -16.41
C LEU A 419 -14.18 -12.53 -15.77
N VAL A 420 -14.67 -11.30 -15.91
CA VAL A 420 -14.19 -10.11 -15.18
C VAL A 420 -15.38 -9.41 -14.54
N ARG A 421 -15.13 -8.62 -13.48
CA ARG A 421 -16.15 -7.82 -12.79
C ARG A 421 -15.71 -6.36 -12.70
N PRO A 422 -16.64 -5.39 -12.72
CA PRO A 422 -16.31 -4.00 -12.45
C PRO A 422 -15.86 -3.82 -10.98
N ALA A 423 -14.82 -3.01 -10.77
CA ALA A 423 -14.22 -2.71 -9.46
C ALA A 423 -14.22 -1.20 -9.14
N GLY A 424 -15.00 -0.42 -9.89
CA GLY A 424 -15.00 1.05 -9.86
C GLY A 424 -15.16 1.59 -11.27
N GLU A 425 -15.07 2.91 -11.42
CA GLU A 425 -15.18 3.56 -12.72
C GLU A 425 -14.04 3.12 -13.65
N GLY A 426 -14.36 2.36 -14.70
CA GLY A 426 -13.39 1.89 -15.70
C GLY A 426 -12.40 0.81 -15.23
N ARG A 427 -12.57 0.24 -14.02
CA ARG A 427 -11.65 -0.77 -13.45
C ARG A 427 -12.27 -2.16 -13.41
N PHE A 428 -11.42 -3.17 -13.55
CA PHE A 428 -11.82 -4.57 -13.64
C PHE A 428 -11.04 -5.46 -12.66
N VAL A 429 -11.74 -6.46 -12.12
CA VAL A 429 -11.16 -7.47 -11.24
C VAL A 429 -11.56 -8.87 -11.71
N MET A 430 -10.60 -9.79 -11.72
CA MET A 430 -10.84 -11.23 -11.91
C MET A 430 -11.07 -11.87 -10.55
N HIS A 431 -12.05 -12.77 -10.46
CA HIS A 431 -12.19 -13.61 -9.27
C HIS A 431 -10.97 -14.55 -9.19
N ASP A 432 -10.43 -14.78 -8.00
CA ASP A 432 -9.25 -15.60 -7.72
C ASP A 432 -9.17 -16.91 -8.51
N LEU A 433 -10.22 -17.74 -8.45
CA LEU A 433 -10.30 -19.00 -9.21
C LEU A 433 -10.28 -18.80 -10.73
N VAL A 434 -10.88 -17.71 -11.22
CA VAL A 434 -10.89 -17.36 -12.64
C VAL A 434 -9.50 -16.91 -13.07
N ARG A 435 -8.83 -16.08 -12.26
CA ARG A 435 -7.44 -15.63 -12.47
C ARG A 435 -6.48 -16.82 -12.47
N ALA A 436 -6.61 -17.74 -11.52
CA ALA A 436 -5.78 -18.94 -11.44
C ALA A 436 -5.95 -19.82 -12.69
N TYR A 437 -7.20 -20.04 -13.13
CA TYR A 437 -7.48 -20.77 -14.37
C TYR A 437 -6.91 -20.06 -15.61
N ALA A 438 -7.05 -18.74 -15.70
CA ALA A 438 -6.50 -17.94 -16.79
C ALA A 438 -4.97 -18.03 -16.84
N ALA A 439 -4.31 -17.96 -15.68
CA ALA A 439 -2.85 -18.09 -15.56
C ALA A 439 -2.37 -19.49 -15.96
N GLU A 440 -3.08 -20.54 -15.54
CA GLU A 440 -2.79 -21.93 -15.93
C GLU A 440 -2.89 -22.11 -17.45
N ARG A 441 -3.98 -21.62 -18.07
CA ARG A 441 -4.13 -21.64 -19.53
C ARG A 441 -3.08 -20.78 -20.24
N GLY A 442 -2.62 -19.69 -19.61
CA GLY A 442 -1.50 -18.89 -20.10
C GLY A 442 -0.20 -19.68 -20.16
N VAL A 443 0.05 -20.56 -19.20
CA VAL A 443 1.23 -21.45 -19.21
C VAL A 443 1.11 -22.50 -20.31
N ASP A 444 -0.09 -23.06 -20.52
CA ASP A 444 -0.30 -24.13 -21.50
C ASP A 444 -0.34 -23.64 -22.95
N GLU A 445 -0.93 -22.46 -23.21
CA GLU A 445 -1.23 -21.98 -24.56
C GLU A 445 -0.31 -20.85 -25.05
N ASP A 446 0.28 -20.06 -24.14
CA ASP A 446 1.16 -18.95 -24.52
C ASP A 446 2.63 -19.30 -24.29
N SER A 447 3.48 -18.95 -25.25
CA SER A 447 4.92 -19.10 -25.07
C SER A 447 5.44 -18.23 -23.91
N SER A 448 6.54 -18.64 -23.29
CA SER A 448 7.20 -17.86 -22.23
C SER A 448 7.65 -16.47 -22.72
N THR A 449 7.98 -16.33 -24.01
CA THR A 449 8.29 -15.04 -24.62
C THR A 449 7.06 -14.15 -24.71
N GLN A 450 5.93 -14.63 -25.22
CA GLN A 450 4.69 -13.83 -25.30
C GLN A 450 4.23 -13.32 -23.93
N ARG A 451 4.32 -14.15 -22.88
CA ARG A 451 3.99 -13.74 -21.51
C ARG A 451 4.95 -12.68 -20.96
N ARG A 452 6.26 -12.85 -21.19
CA ARG A 452 7.27 -11.86 -20.80
C ARG A 452 7.11 -10.53 -21.55
N ASP A 453 6.82 -10.57 -22.84
CA ASP A 453 6.62 -9.36 -23.65
C ASP A 453 5.37 -8.60 -23.20
N ALA A 454 4.27 -9.31 -22.94
CA ALA A 454 3.03 -8.70 -22.42
C ALA A 454 3.24 -8.04 -21.06
N LEU A 455 3.93 -8.74 -20.14
CA LEU A 455 4.29 -8.18 -18.84
C LEU A 455 5.25 -6.99 -19.00
N GLY A 456 6.26 -7.09 -19.87
CA GLY A 456 7.19 -5.99 -20.15
C GLY A 456 6.47 -4.72 -20.61
N ARG A 457 5.52 -4.84 -21.55
CA ARG A 457 4.68 -3.71 -21.99
C ARG A 457 3.86 -3.11 -20.86
N LEU A 458 3.31 -3.93 -19.96
CA LEU A 458 2.59 -3.44 -18.78
C LEU A 458 3.50 -2.65 -17.85
N LEU A 459 4.70 -3.15 -17.57
CA LEU A 459 5.66 -2.48 -16.70
C LEU A 459 6.20 -1.19 -17.32
N ASP A 460 6.46 -1.19 -18.62
CA ASP A 460 6.82 0.01 -19.39
C ASP A 460 5.67 1.03 -19.37
N HIS A 461 4.42 0.59 -19.51
CA HIS A 461 3.25 1.46 -19.40
C HIS A 461 3.17 2.16 -18.05
N TYR A 462 3.29 1.43 -16.93
CA TYR A 462 3.27 2.04 -15.61
C TYR A 462 4.45 3.00 -15.41
N THR A 463 5.64 2.63 -15.87
CA THR A 463 6.82 3.50 -15.78
C THR A 463 6.59 4.81 -16.56
N SER A 464 6.15 4.73 -17.82
CA SER A 464 5.87 5.90 -18.65
C SER A 464 4.71 6.75 -18.12
N ALA A 465 3.64 6.13 -17.63
CA ALA A 465 2.50 6.84 -17.02
C ALA A 465 2.92 7.57 -15.75
N THR A 466 3.73 6.95 -14.89
CA THR A 466 4.28 7.59 -13.70
C THR A 466 5.22 8.75 -14.05
N ILE A 467 6.06 8.63 -15.08
CA ILE A 467 6.89 9.74 -15.56
C ILE A 467 6.02 10.92 -16.00
N ALA A 468 5.00 10.67 -16.83
CA ALA A 468 4.09 11.69 -17.31
C ALA A 468 3.29 12.35 -16.16
N ALA A 469 2.77 11.56 -15.22
CA ALA A 469 2.07 12.07 -14.05
C ALA A 469 2.98 12.97 -13.20
N MET A 470 4.22 12.55 -12.94
CA MET A 470 5.17 13.33 -12.15
C MET A 470 5.68 14.58 -12.88
N ASP A 471 5.81 14.54 -14.21
CA ASP A 471 6.10 15.72 -15.03
C ASP A 471 4.98 16.76 -14.97
N THR A 472 3.72 16.33 -15.00
CA THR A 472 2.57 17.23 -14.86
C THR A 472 2.39 17.73 -13.43
N LEU A 473 2.62 16.88 -12.42
CA LEU A 473 2.43 17.22 -11.00
C LEU A 473 3.58 18.10 -10.45
N HIS A 474 4.83 17.82 -10.84
CA HIS A 474 6.02 18.53 -10.39
C HIS A 474 6.95 18.90 -11.57
N PRO A 475 6.51 19.85 -12.43
CA PRO A 475 7.27 20.24 -13.62
C PRO A 475 8.62 20.90 -13.27
N ALA A 476 8.67 21.69 -12.19
CA ALA A 476 9.90 22.34 -11.71
C ALA A 476 11.00 21.32 -11.31
N ASP A 477 10.61 20.10 -10.91
CA ASP A 477 11.55 19.04 -10.52
C ASP A 477 12.12 18.25 -11.71
N ALA A 478 11.69 18.53 -12.94
CA ALA A 478 12.12 17.77 -14.12
C ALA A 478 13.64 17.79 -14.32
N GLY A 479 14.30 18.92 -14.01
CA GLY A 479 15.76 19.07 -14.13
C GLY A 479 16.56 18.32 -13.06
N MET A 480 15.95 18.04 -11.89
CA MET A 480 16.56 17.27 -10.81
C MET A 480 16.12 15.81 -10.76
N ARG A 481 15.12 15.39 -11.51
CA ARG A 481 14.76 13.96 -11.57
C ARG A 481 15.75 13.21 -12.47
N ARG A 482 16.28 12.08 -11.99
CA ARG A 482 16.92 11.12 -12.90
C ARG A 482 15.81 10.57 -13.78
N ARG A 483 15.92 10.74 -15.10
CA ARG A 483 14.92 10.28 -16.04
C ARG A 483 15.27 8.89 -16.54
N PRO A 484 14.42 7.89 -16.28
CA PRO A 484 14.50 6.62 -16.99
C PRO A 484 14.41 6.85 -18.49
N GLU A 485 15.22 6.13 -19.26
CA GLU A 485 15.05 6.08 -20.71
C GLU A 485 13.84 5.18 -21.02
N THR A 486 12.74 5.79 -21.45
CA THR A 486 11.59 5.08 -21.99
C THR A 486 11.37 5.47 -23.45
N THR A 487 11.18 4.47 -24.31
CA THR A 487 10.78 4.65 -25.71
C THR A 487 9.26 4.51 -25.91
N VAL A 488 8.53 4.23 -24.83
CA VAL A 488 7.09 3.93 -24.87
C VAL A 488 6.31 5.18 -24.45
N ALA A 489 5.48 5.69 -25.37
CA ALA A 489 4.59 6.80 -25.05
C ALA A 489 3.56 6.39 -23.99
N PRO A 490 3.23 7.27 -23.03
CA PRO A 490 2.20 6.98 -22.04
C PRO A 490 0.85 6.85 -22.74
N ILE A 491 0.09 5.80 -22.39
CA ILE A 491 -1.28 5.60 -22.88
C ILE A 491 -2.24 6.60 -22.21
N VAL A 492 -1.93 7.00 -20.97
CA VAL A 492 -2.70 7.97 -20.18
C VAL A 492 -2.16 9.37 -20.43
N ALA A 493 -3.06 10.34 -20.55
CA ALA A 493 -2.73 11.77 -20.62
C ALA A 493 -3.24 12.48 -19.36
N PHE A 494 -2.45 13.43 -18.85
CA PHE A 494 -2.78 14.20 -17.65
C PHE A 494 -2.97 15.68 -18.04
N PRO A 495 -4.22 16.19 -18.12
CA PRO A 495 -4.47 17.56 -18.56
C PRO A 495 -4.00 18.61 -17.55
N ASP A 496 -3.93 18.25 -16.27
CA ASP A 496 -3.50 19.13 -15.18
C ASP A 496 -2.90 18.32 -14.01
N ALA A 497 -2.34 19.04 -13.04
CA ALA A 497 -1.72 18.45 -11.85
C ALA A 497 -2.72 17.72 -10.94
N ALA A 498 -4.00 18.14 -10.93
CA ALA A 498 -5.02 17.48 -10.10
C ALA A 498 -5.34 16.08 -10.64
N ALA A 499 -5.51 15.96 -11.96
CA ALA A 499 -5.71 14.67 -12.62
C ALA A 499 -4.49 13.75 -12.47
N ALA A 500 -3.27 14.29 -12.53
CA ALA A 500 -2.05 13.52 -12.28
C ALA A 500 -1.98 12.99 -10.84
N LYS A 501 -2.32 13.82 -9.85
CA LYS A 501 -2.35 13.41 -8.45
C LYS A 501 -3.43 12.36 -8.18
N ASP A 502 -4.64 12.57 -8.68
CA ASP A 502 -5.77 11.63 -8.51
C ASP A 502 -5.45 10.24 -9.08
N TRP A 503 -4.79 10.20 -10.25
CA TRP A 503 -4.30 8.96 -10.84
C TRP A 503 -3.23 8.29 -9.98
N LEU A 504 -2.23 9.05 -9.47
CA LEU A 504 -1.20 8.50 -8.58
C LEU A 504 -1.81 7.95 -7.29
N ASP A 505 -2.75 8.67 -6.67
CA ASP A 505 -3.46 8.24 -5.46
C ASP A 505 -4.28 6.96 -5.72
N THR A 506 -4.91 6.87 -6.90
CA THR A 506 -5.70 5.70 -7.31
C THR A 506 -4.82 4.48 -7.62
N GLU A 507 -3.71 4.66 -8.33
CA GLU A 507 -2.82 3.58 -8.77
C GLU A 507 -1.75 3.21 -7.76
N LEU A 508 -1.55 3.98 -6.67
CA LEU A 508 -0.51 3.71 -5.68
C LEU A 508 -0.45 2.23 -5.22
N PRO A 509 -1.58 1.54 -4.93
CA PRO A 509 -1.55 0.11 -4.60
C PRO A 509 -1.01 -0.77 -5.73
N VAL A 510 -1.35 -0.45 -6.98
CA VAL A 510 -0.86 -1.17 -8.16
C VAL A 510 0.62 -0.88 -8.40
N LEU A 511 1.06 0.38 -8.27
CA LEU A 511 2.47 0.76 -8.40
C LEU A 511 3.35 0.05 -7.36
N VAL A 512 2.85 -0.12 -6.14
CA VAL A 512 3.52 -0.94 -5.12
C VAL A 512 3.57 -2.41 -5.55
N ALA A 513 2.45 -3.00 -5.98
CA ALA A 513 2.42 -4.40 -6.44
C ALA A 513 3.34 -4.66 -7.65
N VAL A 514 3.42 -3.70 -8.57
CA VAL A 514 4.32 -3.71 -9.72
C VAL A 514 5.79 -3.63 -9.27
N SER A 515 6.11 -2.75 -8.31
CA SER A 515 7.46 -2.63 -7.75
C SER A 515 7.92 -3.93 -7.08
N ASP A 516 7.03 -4.56 -6.31
CA ASP A 516 7.27 -5.87 -5.68
C ASP A 516 7.54 -6.95 -6.72
N HIS A 517 6.62 -7.09 -7.68
CA HIS A 517 6.75 -8.08 -8.73
C HIS A 517 8.06 -7.90 -9.49
N ALA A 518 8.43 -6.65 -9.81
CA ALA A 518 9.67 -6.35 -10.49
C ALA A 518 10.90 -6.76 -9.67
N ALA A 519 10.93 -6.49 -8.36
CA ALA A 519 12.05 -6.89 -7.50
C ALA A 519 12.16 -8.41 -7.35
N GLU A 520 11.05 -9.12 -7.16
CA GLU A 520 11.03 -10.58 -7.01
C GLU A 520 11.50 -11.32 -8.26
N HIS A 521 11.22 -10.76 -9.45
CA HIS A 521 11.55 -11.38 -10.73
C HIS A 521 12.85 -10.85 -11.35
N GLY A 522 13.66 -10.09 -10.58
CA GLY A 522 14.95 -9.56 -11.04
C GLY A 522 14.83 -8.48 -12.12
N LEU A 523 13.66 -7.86 -12.27
CA LEU A 523 13.39 -6.79 -13.23
C LEU A 523 13.86 -5.43 -12.68
N ARG A 524 15.17 -5.34 -12.37
CA ARG A 524 15.80 -4.19 -11.71
C ARG A 524 15.35 -2.85 -12.27
N ARG A 525 15.39 -2.69 -13.59
CA ARG A 525 15.06 -1.43 -14.29
C ARG A 525 13.74 -0.86 -13.81
N HIS A 526 12.66 -1.64 -13.88
CA HIS A 526 11.32 -1.18 -13.51
C HIS A 526 11.18 -0.86 -12.02
N ALA A 527 11.80 -1.67 -11.14
CA ALA A 527 11.77 -1.41 -9.70
C ALA A 527 12.47 -0.08 -9.35
N VAL A 528 13.64 0.16 -9.94
CA VAL A 528 14.43 1.38 -9.70
C VAL A 528 13.78 2.61 -10.34
N ASP A 529 13.30 2.49 -11.58
CA ASP A 529 12.71 3.60 -12.32
C ASP A 529 11.45 4.13 -11.64
N LEU A 530 10.57 3.24 -11.17
CA LEU A 530 9.41 3.62 -10.36
C LEU A 530 9.84 4.32 -9.07
N SER A 531 10.79 3.75 -8.34
CA SER A 531 11.32 4.32 -7.10
C SER A 531 11.88 5.73 -7.28
N VAL A 532 12.72 5.93 -8.28
CA VAL A 532 13.37 7.22 -8.55
C VAL A 532 12.34 8.26 -9.03
N THR A 533 11.39 7.85 -9.87
CA THR A 533 10.38 8.75 -10.44
C THR A 533 9.38 9.22 -9.38
N LEU A 534 8.95 8.32 -8.48
CA LEU A 534 7.95 8.59 -7.46
C LEU A 534 8.50 9.30 -6.21
N PHE A 535 9.81 9.53 -6.10
CA PHE A 535 10.47 10.05 -4.89
C PHE A 535 9.75 11.24 -4.23
N ARG A 536 9.33 12.23 -5.03
CA ARG A 536 8.65 13.43 -4.51
C ARG A 536 7.24 13.12 -3.99
N TYR A 537 6.46 12.39 -4.79
CA TYR A 537 5.09 11.98 -4.45
C TYR A 537 5.05 11.10 -3.19
N LEU A 538 5.99 10.15 -3.07
CA LEU A 538 6.09 9.23 -1.94
C LEU A 538 6.45 9.90 -0.61
N SER A 539 6.82 11.20 -0.61
CA SER A 539 6.99 11.96 0.64
C SER A 539 5.68 12.10 1.42
N GLU A 540 4.52 12.05 0.76
CA GLU A 540 3.19 12.04 1.38
C GLU A 540 2.75 10.63 1.81
N HIS A 541 3.45 9.58 1.33
CA HIS A 541 3.11 8.17 1.49
C HIS A 541 4.30 7.37 2.06
N PRO A 542 4.76 7.67 3.29
CA PRO A 542 6.05 7.19 3.78
C PRO A 542 6.13 5.66 3.97
N ASP A 543 4.99 4.98 4.19
CA ASP A 543 4.98 3.53 4.33
C ASP A 543 5.16 2.84 2.98
N GLU A 544 4.49 3.33 1.94
CA GLU A 544 4.66 2.91 0.55
C GLU A 544 6.07 3.28 0.03
N ALA A 545 6.59 4.45 0.43
CA ALA A 545 7.94 4.90 0.10
C ALA A 545 8.99 3.90 0.59
N LEU A 546 8.90 3.45 1.84
CA LEU A 546 9.82 2.46 2.41
C LEU A 546 9.82 1.15 1.62
N ARG A 547 8.66 0.75 1.08
CA ARG A 547 8.52 -0.46 0.30
C ARG A 547 9.07 -0.31 -1.11
N ILE A 548 8.62 0.69 -1.87
CA ILE A 548 9.05 0.91 -3.25
C ILE A 548 10.57 1.15 -3.31
N HIS A 549 11.11 2.02 -2.44
CA HIS A 549 12.54 2.25 -2.37
C HIS A 549 13.31 1.02 -1.84
N GLY A 550 12.69 0.24 -0.95
CA GLY A 550 13.24 -1.02 -0.44
C GLY A 550 13.40 -2.08 -1.52
N ASN A 551 12.37 -2.26 -2.34
CA ASN A 551 12.35 -3.15 -3.50
C ASN A 551 13.40 -2.76 -4.52
N ALA A 552 13.49 -1.46 -4.84
CA ALA A 552 14.50 -0.92 -5.75
C ALA A 552 15.92 -1.18 -5.25
N ARG A 553 16.18 -0.96 -3.95
CA ARG A 553 17.48 -1.27 -3.32
C ARG A 553 17.81 -2.75 -3.43
N ASP A 554 16.86 -3.62 -3.10
CA ASP A 554 17.08 -5.07 -3.12
C ASP A 554 17.33 -5.58 -4.55
N ALA A 555 16.57 -5.09 -5.54
CA ALA A 555 16.77 -5.41 -6.95
C ALA A 555 18.11 -4.90 -7.50
N ALA A 556 18.49 -3.66 -7.15
CA ALA A 556 19.77 -3.08 -7.54
C ALA A 556 20.97 -3.83 -6.93
N ARG A 557 20.87 -4.17 -5.63
CA ARG A 557 21.90 -4.94 -4.94
C ARG A 557 22.05 -6.35 -5.52
N ALA A 558 20.94 -7.03 -5.83
CA ALA A 558 20.97 -8.34 -6.46
C ALA A 558 21.66 -8.33 -7.84
N ALA A 559 21.54 -7.21 -8.57
CA ALA A 559 22.22 -7.00 -9.84
C ALA A 559 23.64 -6.41 -9.71
N ALA A 560 24.12 -6.17 -8.49
CA ALA A 560 25.38 -5.48 -8.21
C ALA A 560 25.50 -4.08 -8.86
N ASP A 561 24.38 -3.35 -8.99
CA ASP A 561 24.34 -1.99 -9.53
C ASP A 561 24.42 -0.95 -8.41
N ALA A 562 25.63 -0.48 -8.13
CA ALA A 562 25.91 0.44 -7.04
C ALA A 562 25.26 1.83 -7.22
N ALA A 563 25.07 2.30 -8.47
CA ALA A 563 24.45 3.60 -8.73
C ALA A 563 22.95 3.58 -8.43
N ASP A 564 22.28 2.52 -8.86
CA ASP A 564 20.87 2.29 -8.57
C ASP A 564 20.60 2.00 -7.09
N GLU A 565 21.49 1.23 -6.45
CA GLU A 565 21.40 0.97 -5.02
C GLU A 565 21.52 2.29 -4.25
N ALA A 566 22.46 3.16 -4.61
CA ALA A 566 22.62 4.47 -4.00
C ALA A 566 21.37 5.35 -4.17
N ALA A 567 20.77 5.37 -5.38
CA ALA A 567 19.55 6.13 -5.63
C ALA A 567 18.36 5.65 -4.79
N ALA A 568 18.17 4.34 -4.66
CA ALA A 568 17.14 3.75 -3.80
C ALA A 568 17.38 4.06 -2.30
N LEU A 569 18.64 4.05 -1.86
CA LEU A 569 19.01 4.39 -0.48
C LEU A 569 18.74 5.86 -0.14
N VAL A 570 18.84 6.79 -1.10
CA VAL A 570 18.40 8.18 -0.90
C VAL A 570 16.90 8.24 -0.60
N GLY A 571 16.09 7.54 -1.40
CA GLY A 571 14.65 7.39 -1.17
C GLY A 571 14.31 6.82 0.21
N LEU A 572 14.93 5.70 0.58
CA LEU A 572 14.75 5.08 1.89
C LEU A 572 15.15 6.01 3.04
N GLY A 573 16.27 6.72 2.89
CA GLY A 573 16.77 7.67 3.88
C GLY A 573 15.78 8.80 4.14
N ALA A 574 15.25 9.40 3.07
CA ALA A 574 14.23 10.44 3.14
C ALA A 574 12.94 9.93 3.79
N ALA A 575 12.42 8.78 3.35
CA ALA A 575 11.19 8.19 3.90
C ALA A 575 11.30 7.90 5.41
N ARG A 576 12.45 7.40 5.89
CA ARG A 576 12.70 7.19 7.32
C ARG A 576 12.74 8.49 8.12
N CYS A 577 13.36 9.53 7.54
CA CYS A 577 13.39 10.85 8.18
C CYS A 577 11.97 11.44 8.31
N ILE A 578 11.13 11.30 7.29
CA ILE A 578 9.72 11.74 7.35
C ILE A 578 8.94 11.01 8.45
N ARG A 579 9.25 9.73 8.69
CA ARG A 579 8.69 8.95 9.80
C ARG A 579 9.26 9.27 11.18
N GLY A 580 10.24 10.17 11.28
CA GLY A 580 10.89 10.52 12.54
C GLY A 580 12.09 9.64 12.92
N ASP A 581 12.42 8.61 12.12
CA ASP A 581 13.64 7.80 12.34
C ASP A 581 14.85 8.45 11.66
N HIS A 582 15.19 9.64 12.13
CA HIS A 582 16.25 10.47 11.54
C HIS A 582 17.62 9.78 11.60
N ARG A 583 17.88 9.00 12.66
CA ARG A 583 19.15 8.29 12.85
C ARG A 583 19.32 7.16 11.82
N ALA A 584 18.30 6.32 11.62
CA ALA A 584 18.37 5.28 10.61
C ALA A 584 18.35 5.87 9.19
N GLY A 585 17.59 6.95 8.97
CA GLY A 585 17.58 7.69 7.70
C GLY A 585 18.95 8.23 7.33
N ALA A 586 19.63 8.90 8.26
CA ALA A 586 21.02 9.35 8.07
C ALA A 586 22.01 8.20 7.83
N GLY A 587 21.74 7.01 8.40
CA GLY A 587 22.48 5.79 8.10
C GLY A 587 22.44 5.39 6.63
N GLU A 588 21.24 5.33 6.05
CA GLU A 588 21.06 4.98 4.64
C GLU A 588 21.63 6.05 3.71
N LEU A 589 21.49 7.33 4.06
CA LEU A 589 22.04 8.45 3.28
C LEU A 589 23.57 8.45 3.27
N ARG A 590 24.22 8.07 4.37
CA ARG A 590 25.68 7.88 4.42
C ARG A 590 26.14 6.71 3.55
N ALA A 591 25.37 5.62 3.53
CA ALA A 591 25.65 4.49 2.64
C ALA A 591 25.51 4.89 1.16
N ALA A 592 24.43 5.61 0.80
CA ALA A 592 24.23 6.16 -0.54
C ALA A 592 25.39 7.07 -0.96
N LEU A 593 25.82 7.98 -0.09
CA LEU A 593 26.95 8.88 -0.33
C LEU A 593 28.24 8.12 -0.63
N GLY A 594 28.53 7.06 0.13
CA GLY A 594 29.69 6.19 -0.11
C GLY A 594 29.64 5.52 -1.48
N LEU A 595 28.48 5.00 -1.86
CA LEU A 595 28.28 4.36 -3.17
C LEU A 595 28.41 5.36 -4.32
N PHE A 596 27.77 6.52 -4.26
CA PHE A 596 27.89 7.56 -5.30
C PHE A 596 29.35 8.00 -5.51
N ARG A 597 30.11 8.16 -4.43
CA ARG A 597 31.55 8.45 -4.50
C ARG A 597 32.33 7.32 -5.18
N SER A 598 32.01 6.07 -4.87
CA SER A 598 32.71 4.92 -5.44
C SER A 598 32.48 4.76 -6.95
N VAL A 599 31.29 5.13 -7.45
CA VAL A 599 30.96 5.08 -8.88
C VAL A 599 31.25 6.39 -9.62
N GLY A 600 31.68 7.43 -8.91
CA GLY A 600 31.99 8.74 -9.48
C GLY A 600 30.76 9.57 -9.87
N ASP A 601 29.57 9.25 -9.37
CA ASP A 601 28.36 10.04 -9.63
C ASP A 601 28.31 11.27 -8.73
N ARG A 602 28.80 12.39 -9.27
CA ARG A 602 28.86 13.69 -8.57
C ARG A 602 27.49 14.30 -8.30
N LEU A 603 26.51 14.05 -9.17
CA LEU A 603 25.16 14.58 -8.99
C LEU A 603 24.42 13.82 -7.89
N GLY A 604 24.56 12.50 -7.88
CA GLY A 604 24.13 11.65 -6.77
C GLY A 604 24.81 12.00 -5.44
N GLU A 605 26.11 12.28 -5.45
CA GLU A 605 26.88 12.75 -4.29
C GLU A 605 26.25 14.03 -3.70
N ALA A 606 25.99 15.04 -4.54
CA ALA A 606 25.39 16.30 -4.12
C ALA A 606 23.98 16.11 -3.52
N ARG A 607 23.15 15.25 -4.14
CA ARG A 607 21.80 14.93 -3.64
C ARG A 607 21.83 14.18 -2.31
N ALA A 608 22.75 13.23 -2.15
CA ALA A 608 22.91 12.49 -0.90
C ALA A 608 23.34 13.43 0.23
N LEU A 609 24.28 14.35 -0.02
CA LEU A 609 24.72 15.37 0.93
C LEU A 609 23.58 16.33 1.31
N MET A 610 22.79 16.81 0.36
CA MET A 610 21.63 17.66 0.62
C MET A 610 20.62 16.96 1.53
N ASN A 611 20.26 15.70 1.23
CA ASN A 611 19.34 14.93 2.07
C ASN A 611 19.94 14.60 3.45
N LEU A 612 21.25 14.32 3.52
CA LEU A 612 21.94 14.10 4.79
C LEU A 612 21.93 15.35 5.66
N GLY A 613 22.15 16.53 5.06
CA GLY A 613 22.01 17.82 5.74
C GLY A 613 20.63 18.01 6.35
N SER A 614 19.56 17.68 5.61
CA SER A 614 18.20 17.70 6.14
C SER A 614 18.01 16.70 7.28
N ALA A 615 18.51 15.47 7.16
CA ALA A 615 18.42 14.46 8.20
C ALA A 615 19.16 14.85 9.49
N THR A 616 20.32 15.50 9.39
CA THR A 616 21.09 16.02 10.52
C THR A 616 20.45 17.25 11.15
N LEU A 617 19.79 18.09 10.36
CA LEU A 617 19.03 19.23 10.85
C LEU A 617 17.91 18.78 11.79
N TRP A 618 17.16 17.73 11.43
CA TRP A 618 16.12 17.14 12.28
C TRP A 618 16.66 16.48 13.56
N GLN A 619 17.95 16.13 13.61
CA GLN A 619 18.62 15.64 14.81
C GLN A 619 19.08 16.76 15.75
N GLY A 620 19.04 18.01 15.31
CA GLY A 620 19.49 19.18 16.08
C GLY A 620 20.95 19.57 15.84
N ASP A 621 21.70 18.81 15.05
CA ASP A 621 23.13 19.05 14.76
C ASP A 621 23.30 20.09 13.64
N HIS A 622 22.91 21.33 13.92
CA HIS A 622 22.86 22.42 12.94
C HIS A 622 24.20 22.72 12.26
N ALA A 623 25.32 22.59 12.98
CA ALA A 623 26.66 22.81 12.41
C ALA A 623 27.01 21.76 11.34
N ILE A 624 26.76 20.48 11.64
CA ILE A 624 27.01 19.37 10.70
C ILE A 624 26.06 19.46 9.50
N ALA A 625 24.81 19.84 9.73
CA ALA A 625 23.84 20.08 8.65
C ALA A 625 24.33 21.17 7.68
N LEU A 626 24.89 22.26 8.21
CA LEU A 626 25.45 23.34 7.41
C LEU A 626 26.66 22.88 6.58
N GLU A 627 27.55 22.05 7.14
CA GLU A 627 28.68 21.47 6.42
C GLU A 627 28.21 20.60 5.23
N HIS A 628 27.23 19.73 5.46
CA HIS A 628 26.67 18.88 4.41
C HIS A 628 26.00 19.71 3.30
N MET A 629 25.19 20.71 3.65
CA MET A 629 24.52 21.57 2.68
C MET A 629 25.52 22.44 1.88
N THR A 630 26.58 22.92 2.52
CA THR A 630 27.64 23.69 1.85
C THR A 630 28.42 22.83 0.86
N ALA A 631 28.75 21.59 1.24
CA ALA A 631 29.39 20.63 0.34
C ALA A 631 28.48 20.26 -0.85
N ALA A 632 27.18 20.07 -0.61
CA ALA A 632 26.21 19.83 -1.68
C ALA A 632 26.13 21.02 -2.65
N ARG A 633 26.06 22.26 -2.13
CA ARG A 633 26.05 23.48 -2.93
C ARG A 633 27.25 23.57 -3.86
N ALA A 634 28.46 23.37 -3.32
CA ALA A 634 29.70 23.43 -4.10
C ALA A 634 29.71 22.41 -5.26
N LEU A 635 29.18 21.20 -5.03
CA LEU A 635 29.05 20.20 -6.10
C LEU A 635 28.01 20.62 -7.14
N PHE A 636 26.84 21.13 -6.73
CA PHE A 636 25.85 21.62 -7.68
C PHE A 636 26.36 22.81 -8.51
N GLU A 637 27.15 23.72 -7.92
CA GLU A 637 27.81 24.82 -8.63
C GLU A 637 28.80 24.30 -9.68
N CYS A 638 29.67 23.34 -9.31
CA CYS A 638 30.60 22.71 -10.25
C CYS A 638 29.88 22.00 -11.41
N LEU A 639 28.69 21.48 -11.16
CA LEU A 639 27.86 20.78 -12.17
C LEU A 639 26.98 21.73 -12.99
N GLY A 640 26.94 23.03 -12.68
CA GLY A 640 26.02 23.98 -13.31
C GLY A 640 24.54 23.69 -13.01
N ALA A 641 24.24 22.98 -11.93
CA ALA A 641 22.90 22.53 -11.57
C ALA A 641 22.16 23.62 -10.77
N THR A 642 21.68 24.66 -11.44
CA THR A 642 21.02 25.85 -10.84
C THR A 642 19.96 25.49 -9.82
N GLN A 643 19.07 24.54 -10.13
CA GLN A 643 18.00 24.13 -9.20
C GLN A 643 18.58 23.59 -7.88
N GLY A 644 19.64 22.77 -7.94
CA GLY A 644 20.29 22.21 -6.75
C GLY A 644 20.98 23.29 -5.91
N VAL A 645 21.60 24.27 -6.56
CA VAL A 645 22.17 25.46 -5.89
C VAL A 645 21.07 26.24 -5.18
N THR A 646 19.94 26.51 -5.84
CA THR A 646 18.82 27.26 -5.26
C THR A 646 18.24 26.56 -4.04
N HIS A 647 18.03 25.23 -4.11
CA HIS A 647 17.48 24.47 -2.97
C HIS A 647 18.46 24.41 -1.79
N THR A 648 19.75 24.21 -2.06
CA THR A 648 20.77 24.19 -1.00
C THR A 648 20.93 25.57 -0.36
N LEU A 649 20.87 26.67 -1.12
CA LEU A 649 20.88 28.03 -0.56
C LEU A 649 19.71 28.29 0.41
N THR A 650 18.49 27.91 0.03
CA THR A 650 17.31 28.04 0.91
C THR A 650 17.50 27.26 2.22
N ASN A 651 18.02 26.03 2.14
CA ASN A 651 18.28 25.21 3.32
C ASN A 651 19.43 25.74 4.18
N ILE A 652 20.53 26.23 3.56
CA ILE A 652 21.64 26.89 4.26
C ILE A 652 21.11 28.09 5.05
N ALA A 653 20.33 28.96 4.40
CA ALA A 653 19.79 30.15 5.04
C ALA A 653 18.82 29.83 6.20
N TYR A 654 18.05 28.74 6.08
CA TYR A 654 17.22 28.25 7.17
C TYR A 654 18.07 27.82 8.38
N ILE A 655 19.13 27.04 8.14
CA ILE A 655 20.08 26.61 9.19
C ILE A 655 20.80 27.82 9.80
N GLU A 656 21.23 28.77 8.99
CA GLU A 656 21.84 30.02 9.45
C GLU A 656 20.90 30.83 10.35
N SER A 657 19.62 30.88 10.00
CA SER A 657 18.60 31.54 10.83
C SER A 657 18.43 30.86 12.19
N LEU A 658 18.46 29.52 12.25
CA LEU A 658 18.44 28.77 13.52
C LEU A 658 19.70 29.01 14.36
N LEU A 659 20.84 29.28 13.72
CA LEU A 659 22.10 29.65 14.37
C LEU A 659 22.20 31.14 14.71
N GLY A 660 21.14 31.93 14.49
CA GLY A 660 21.11 33.39 14.73
C GLY A 660 21.87 34.23 13.69
N ARG A 661 22.33 33.64 12.60
CA ARG A 661 23.08 34.30 11.51
C ARG A 661 22.15 34.91 10.48
N HIS A 662 21.23 35.78 10.93
CA HIS A 662 20.14 36.29 10.10
C HIS A 662 20.60 37.13 8.89
N THR A 663 21.71 37.87 8.99
CA THR A 663 22.26 38.64 7.86
C THR A 663 22.70 37.73 6.70
N SER A 664 23.45 36.66 7.01
CA SER A 664 23.86 35.66 6.01
C SER A 664 22.65 34.98 5.38
N ALA A 665 21.65 34.65 6.20
CA ALA A 665 20.41 34.05 5.73
C ALA A 665 19.67 34.95 4.73
N VAL A 666 19.56 36.25 4.99
CA VAL A 666 18.95 37.23 4.07
C VAL A 666 19.69 37.24 2.72
N GLU A 667 21.02 37.26 2.73
CA GLU A 667 21.83 37.26 1.50
C GLU A 667 21.61 35.99 0.66
N HIS A 668 21.69 34.81 1.30
CA HIS A 668 21.47 33.53 0.63
C HIS A 668 20.01 33.36 0.13
N LEU A 669 19.02 33.85 0.86
CA LEU A 669 17.61 33.80 0.43
C LEU A 669 17.33 34.74 -0.74
N ALA A 670 17.94 35.92 -0.76
CA ALA A 670 17.84 36.82 -1.90
C ALA A 670 18.40 36.18 -3.18
N GLN A 671 19.54 35.48 -3.08
CA GLN A 671 20.11 34.71 -4.18
C GLN A 671 19.19 33.55 -4.61
N ALA A 672 18.65 32.79 -3.65
CA ALA A 672 17.74 31.69 -3.92
C ALA A 672 16.46 32.17 -4.64
N ILE A 673 15.88 33.30 -4.24
CA ILE A 673 14.70 33.89 -4.91
C ILE A 673 14.99 34.22 -6.37
N VAL A 674 16.18 34.77 -6.69
CA VAL A 674 16.59 35.01 -8.08
C VAL A 674 16.71 33.68 -8.84
N GLY A 675 17.30 32.67 -8.20
CA GLY A 675 17.41 31.32 -8.75
C GLY A 675 16.05 30.70 -9.08
N TYR A 676 15.11 30.72 -8.14
CA TYR A 676 13.75 30.19 -8.31
C TYR A 676 12.98 30.88 -9.45
N ARG A 677 13.11 32.21 -9.57
CA ARG A 677 12.54 32.94 -10.73
C ARG A 677 13.18 32.56 -12.05
N GLY A 678 14.49 32.29 -12.06
CA GLY A 678 15.20 31.88 -13.28
C GLY A 678 14.80 30.50 -13.80
N ILE A 679 14.16 29.67 -12.96
CA ILE A 679 13.68 28.32 -13.31
C ILE A 679 12.15 28.19 -13.24
N ASP A 680 11.43 29.32 -13.11
CA ASP A 680 9.97 29.39 -12.99
C ASP A 680 9.36 28.53 -11.84
N ASP A 681 10.10 28.32 -10.76
CA ASP A 681 9.63 27.58 -9.58
C ASP A 681 8.99 28.53 -8.57
N VAL A 682 7.69 28.76 -8.75
CA VAL A 682 6.87 29.64 -7.89
C VAL A 682 6.70 29.07 -6.48
N ALA A 683 6.70 27.74 -6.32
CA ALA A 683 6.56 27.11 -5.00
C ALA A 683 7.83 27.28 -4.17
N GLY A 684 8.99 27.04 -4.77
CA GLY A 684 10.29 27.34 -4.17
C GLY A 684 10.47 28.82 -3.84
N GLU A 685 10.05 29.73 -4.74
CA GLU A 685 10.07 31.18 -4.49
C GLU A 685 9.24 31.53 -3.25
N ALA A 686 8.04 30.95 -3.10
CA ALA A 686 7.17 31.21 -1.96
C ALA A 686 7.81 30.80 -0.62
N ILE A 687 8.44 29.62 -0.57
CA ILE A 687 9.15 29.12 0.62
C ILE A 687 10.32 30.05 0.96
N ALA A 688 11.13 30.43 -0.03
CA ALA A 688 12.25 31.34 0.18
C ALA A 688 11.81 32.73 0.65
N LEU A 689 10.69 33.26 0.13
CA LEU A 689 10.11 34.52 0.58
C LEU A 689 9.62 34.47 2.03
N THR A 690 8.99 33.37 2.45
CA THR A 690 8.59 33.16 3.85
C THR A 690 9.81 33.13 4.77
N ASN A 691 10.85 32.38 4.39
CA ASN A 691 12.10 32.33 5.16
C ASN A 691 12.81 33.68 5.21
N LEU A 692 12.78 34.45 4.12
CA LEU A 692 13.37 35.78 4.04
C LEU A 692 12.66 36.74 4.99
N ALA A 693 11.33 36.73 4.94
CA ALA A 693 10.51 37.55 5.82
C ALA A 693 10.74 37.21 7.31
N ASN A 694 10.92 35.92 7.65
CA ASN A 694 11.29 35.50 9.00
C ASN A 694 12.67 36.03 9.43
N ALA A 695 13.67 35.97 8.56
CA ALA A 695 15.02 36.48 8.85
C ALA A 695 15.04 38.02 8.98
N GLU A 696 14.37 38.75 8.09
CA GLU A 696 14.18 40.20 8.15
C GLU A 696 13.48 40.61 9.45
N ASN A 697 12.45 39.86 9.85
CA ASN A 697 11.79 40.05 11.13
C ASN A 697 12.75 39.89 12.31
N ALA A 698 13.61 38.88 12.30
CA ALA A 698 14.59 38.67 13.37
C ALA A 698 15.61 39.81 13.45
N LEU A 699 15.92 40.46 12.32
CA LEU A 699 16.75 41.67 12.23
C LEU A 699 16.01 42.97 12.60
N GLY A 700 14.69 42.93 12.77
CA GLY A 700 13.86 44.10 13.06
C GLY A 700 13.40 44.87 11.82
N GLU A 701 13.63 44.35 10.61
CA GLU A 701 13.20 44.92 9.33
C GLU A 701 11.72 44.60 9.03
N THR A 702 10.82 44.93 9.97
CA THR A 702 9.43 44.46 9.99
C THR A 702 8.59 44.90 8.78
N GLU A 703 8.86 46.06 8.18
CA GLU A 703 8.12 46.53 6.98
C GLU A 703 8.45 45.70 5.74
N ARG A 704 9.72 45.29 5.58
CA ARG A 704 10.16 44.41 4.50
C ARG A 704 9.60 43.01 4.70
N ALA A 705 9.62 42.52 5.93
CA ALA A 705 9.03 41.23 6.29
C ALA A 705 7.53 41.16 5.93
N VAL A 706 6.74 42.19 6.26
CA VAL A 706 5.31 42.27 5.86
C VAL A 706 5.16 42.15 4.34
N THR A 707 5.99 42.86 3.58
CA THR A 707 5.95 42.83 2.12
C THR A 707 6.27 41.43 1.58
N HIS A 708 7.30 40.77 2.11
CA HIS A 708 7.68 39.43 1.68
C HIS A 708 6.69 38.34 2.10
N PHE A 709 6.09 38.39 3.29
CA PHE A 709 5.01 37.46 3.66
C PHE A 709 3.78 37.59 2.76
N LEU A 710 3.37 38.82 2.41
CA LEU A 710 2.25 39.04 1.49
C LEU A 710 2.53 38.43 0.10
N ARG A 711 3.76 38.60 -0.39
CA ARG A 711 4.19 37.98 -1.66
C ARG A 711 4.24 36.47 -1.58
N ALA A 712 4.76 35.91 -0.48
CA ALA A 712 4.79 34.47 -0.23
C ALA A 712 3.38 33.88 -0.20
N ALA A 713 2.46 34.44 0.59
CA ALA A 713 1.08 33.98 0.66
C ALA A 713 0.36 34.06 -0.69
N GLY A 714 0.62 35.11 -1.48
CA GLY A 714 0.10 35.25 -2.84
C GLY A 714 0.68 34.20 -3.80
N ALA A 715 1.97 33.89 -3.71
CA ALA A 715 2.62 32.85 -4.51
C ALA A 715 2.09 31.45 -4.15
N SER A 716 2.06 31.09 -2.87
CA SER A 716 1.52 29.80 -2.38
C SER A 716 0.06 29.61 -2.82
N ARG A 717 -0.76 30.66 -2.75
CA ARG A 717 -2.15 30.61 -3.23
C ARG A 717 -2.26 30.31 -4.73
N ARG A 718 -1.41 30.93 -5.56
CA ARG A 718 -1.42 30.71 -7.02
C ARG A 718 -1.10 29.27 -7.39
N VAL A 719 -0.20 28.63 -6.64
CA VAL A 719 0.19 27.21 -6.87
C VAL A 719 -0.67 26.22 -6.09
N GLY A 720 -1.65 26.70 -5.30
CA GLY A 720 -2.53 25.83 -4.50
C GLY A 720 -1.88 25.22 -3.26
N ASP A 721 -0.72 25.71 -2.84
CA ASP A 721 -0.01 25.25 -1.64
C ASP A 721 -0.60 25.89 -0.38
N ARG A 722 -1.63 25.23 0.14
CA ARG A 722 -2.42 25.70 1.30
C ARG A 722 -1.62 25.71 2.59
N THR A 723 -0.64 24.82 2.73
CA THR A 723 0.21 24.72 3.93
C THR A 723 1.17 25.90 3.98
N ASN A 724 1.91 26.16 2.90
CA ASN A 724 2.81 27.31 2.83
C ASN A 724 2.06 28.65 2.77
N GLU A 725 0.81 28.69 2.26
CA GLU A 725 -0.04 29.88 2.40
C GLU A 725 -0.35 30.16 3.87
N ALA A 726 -0.68 29.15 4.66
CA ALA A 726 -0.96 29.30 6.09
C ALA A 726 0.27 29.77 6.87
N ASP A 727 1.44 29.13 6.67
CA ASP A 727 2.69 29.51 7.35
C ASP A 727 3.08 30.98 7.06
N ALA A 728 2.92 31.44 5.82
CA ALA A 728 3.18 32.83 5.45
C ALA A 728 2.21 33.82 6.12
N LEU A 729 0.92 33.45 6.22
CA LEU A 729 -0.10 34.26 6.89
C LEU A 729 0.11 34.32 8.41
N GLU A 730 0.56 33.23 9.03
CA GLU A 730 0.94 33.18 10.45
C GLU A 730 2.14 34.08 10.73
N GLY A 731 3.17 34.02 9.87
CA GLY A 731 4.33 34.92 9.94
C GLY A 731 3.95 36.40 9.79
N LEU A 732 3.06 36.71 8.83
CA LEU A 732 2.51 38.05 8.65
C LEU A 732 1.78 38.55 9.91
N ALA A 733 0.92 37.72 10.49
CA ALA A 733 0.17 38.07 11.70
C ALA A 733 1.09 38.28 12.92
N GLY A 734 2.08 37.40 13.10
CA GLY A 734 3.11 37.57 14.13
C GLY A 734 3.88 38.88 13.97
N THR A 735 4.11 39.32 12.73
CA THR A 735 4.74 40.62 12.43
C THR A 735 3.85 41.79 12.85
N TYR A 736 2.54 41.73 12.54
CA TYR A 736 1.60 42.77 12.98
C TYR A 736 1.48 42.87 14.49
N LEU A 737 1.50 41.74 15.21
CA LEU A 737 1.54 41.73 16.68
C LEU A 737 2.79 42.44 17.22
N ARG A 738 3.97 42.20 16.62
CA ARG A 738 5.22 42.89 17.01
C ARG A 738 5.17 44.39 16.74
N LEU A 739 4.42 44.82 15.74
CA LEU A 739 4.16 46.23 15.44
C LEU A 739 3.09 46.86 16.35
N GLY A 740 2.52 46.10 17.29
CA GLY A 740 1.48 46.59 18.19
C GLY A 740 0.11 46.75 17.51
N ASP A 741 -0.13 46.06 16.39
CA ASP A 741 -1.38 46.16 15.62
C ASP A 741 -2.14 44.81 15.61
N PRO A 742 -2.81 44.46 16.72
CA PRO A 742 -3.57 43.22 16.81
C PRO A 742 -4.76 43.18 15.83
N ALA A 743 -5.29 44.33 15.44
CA ALA A 743 -6.42 44.41 14.51
C ALA A 743 -6.05 43.88 13.12
N ARG A 744 -4.86 44.24 12.60
CA ARG A 744 -4.36 43.70 11.33
C ARG A 744 -3.93 42.23 11.39
N ALA A 745 -3.64 41.69 12.58
CA ALA A 745 -3.25 40.29 12.75
C ALA A 745 -4.44 39.30 12.64
N VAL A 746 -5.67 39.72 12.96
CA VAL A 746 -6.84 38.81 13.01
C VAL A 746 -7.21 38.21 11.65
N PRO A 747 -7.40 38.99 10.56
CA PRO A 747 -7.80 38.44 9.27
C PRO A 747 -6.85 37.35 8.70
N PRO A 748 -5.51 37.54 8.67
CA PRO A 748 -4.62 36.49 8.19
C PRO A 748 -4.63 35.24 9.08
N LEU A 749 -4.72 35.37 10.41
CA LEU A 749 -4.80 34.22 11.32
C LEU A 749 -6.07 33.39 11.13
N ARG A 750 -7.23 34.03 10.95
CA ARG A 750 -8.48 33.30 10.70
C ARG A 750 -8.41 32.51 9.39
N ARG A 751 -7.81 33.09 8.36
CA ARG A 751 -7.59 32.41 7.08
C ARG A 751 -6.59 31.26 7.21
N ALA A 752 -5.48 31.46 7.92
CA ALA A 752 -4.49 30.42 8.18
C ALA A 752 -5.13 29.24 8.94
N LEU A 753 -5.86 29.51 10.03
CA LEU A 753 -6.57 28.48 10.80
C LEU A 753 -7.55 27.65 9.95
N ASP A 754 -8.33 28.32 9.11
CA ASP A 754 -9.28 27.68 8.20
C ASP A 754 -8.59 26.84 7.12
N LEU A 755 -7.46 27.31 6.56
CA LEU A 755 -6.61 26.52 5.67
C LEU A 755 -6.05 25.28 6.38
N CYS A 756 -5.45 25.47 7.56
CA CYS A 756 -4.87 24.40 8.37
C CYS A 756 -5.89 23.31 8.70
N ARG A 757 -7.12 23.69 9.09
CA ARG A 757 -8.21 22.74 9.37
C ARG A 757 -8.65 21.96 8.13
N ARG A 758 -8.76 22.62 6.98
CA ARG A 758 -9.15 21.96 5.72
C ARG A 758 -8.15 20.92 5.27
N VAL A 759 -6.85 21.17 5.43
CA VAL A 759 -5.79 20.26 4.99
C VAL A 759 -5.23 19.37 6.10
N GLY A 760 -5.78 19.48 7.32
CA GLY A 760 -5.31 18.71 8.48
C GLY A 760 -3.90 19.09 8.97
N TYR A 761 -3.41 20.29 8.65
CA TYR A 761 -2.09 20.77 9.08
C TYR A 761 -2.11 21.20 10.56
N ARG A 762 -1.94 20.20 11.45
CA ARG A 762 -2.10 20.37 12.91
C ARG A 762 -1.11 21.33 13.55
N ARG A 763 0.14 21.37 13.07
CA ARG A 763 1.15 22.31 13.58
C ARG A 763 0.75 23.75 13.32
N GLY A 764 0.34 24.07 12.09
CA GLY A 764 -0.20 25.38 11.74
C GLY A 764 -1.50 25.69 12.49
N GLU A 765 -2.42 24.72 12.62
CA GLU A 765 -3.64 24.90 13.42
C GLU A 765 -3.33 25.35 14.86
N ALA A 766 -2.42 24.65 15.55
CA ALA A 766 -1.99 25.02 16.89
C ALA A 766 -1.30 26.40 16.93
N ASN A 767 -0.40 26.69 15.98
CA ASN A 767 0.29 27.99 15.93
C ASN A 767 -0.68 29.15 15.68
N SER A 768 -1.61 28.99 14.73
CA SER A 768 -2.69 29.94 14.45
C SER A 768 -3.56 30.23 15.68
N LEU A 769 -3.95 29.18 16.42
CA LEU A 769 -4.72 29.32 17.66
C LEU A 769 -3.91 30.03 18.76
N THR A 770 -2.63 29.66 18.94
CA THR A 770 -1.74 30.34 19.89
C THR A 770 -1.59 31.84 19.56
N LEU A 771 -1.41 32.18 18.29
CA LEU A 771 -1.31 33.59 17.85
C LEU A 771 -2.64 34.34 18.00
N LEU A 772 -3.80 33.71 17.80
CA LEU A 772 -5.11 34.30 18.11
C LEU A 772 -5.29 34.53 19.61
N GLY A 773 -4.74 33.64 20.46
CA GLY A 773 -4.66 33.83 21.90
C GLY A 773 -3.79 35.05 22.27
N ASP A 774 -2.62 35.19 21.64
CA ASP A 774 -1.75 36.36 21.83
C ASP A 774 -2.47 37.65 21.39
N VAL A 775 -3.20 37.65 20.26
CA VAL A 775 -4.03 38.79 19.82
C VAL A 775 -5.06 39.17 20.88
N ALA A 776 -5.85 38.20 21.34
CA ALA A 776 -6.91 38.44 22.33
C ALA A 776 -6.33 38.97 23.66
N GLN A 777 -5.15 38.51 24.04
CA GLN A 777 -4.42 39.02 25.20
C GLN A 777 -3.98 40.48 25.01
N HIS A 778 -3.49 40.86 23.83
CA HIS A 778 -3.13 42.26 23.52
C HIS A 778 -4.34 43.19 23.51
N THR A 779 -5.52 42.70 23.11
CA THR A 779 -6.77 43.48 23.10
C THR A 779 -7.52 43.47 24.43
N GLY A 780 -7.02 42.76 25.45
CA GLY A 780 -7.62 42.68 26.77
C GLY A 780 -8.78 41.67 26.93
N ASP A 781 -9.09 40.88 25.91
CA ASP A 781 -10.12 39.83 25.97
C ASP A 781 -9.53 38.54 26.55
N ARG A 782 -9.46 38.47 27.88
CA ARG A 782 -8.90 37.33 28.60
C ARG A 782 -9.67 36.03 28.37
N ALA A 783 -10.99 36.10 28.20
CA ALA A 783 -11.83 34.91 28.02
C ALA A 783 -11.55 34.28 26.65
N ALA A 784 -11.50 35.09 25.58
CA ALA A 784 -11.13 34.60 24.26
C ALA A 784 -9.69 34.08 24.23
N ALA A 785 -8.74 34.79 24.87
CA ALA A 785 -7.34 34.36 24.93
C ALA A 785 -7.17 32.98 25.59
N MET A 786 -7.84 32.77 26.74
CA MET A 786 -7.88 31.48 27.43
C MET A 786 -8.46 30.38 26.52
N GLY A 787 -9.57 30.66 25.84
CA GLY A 787 -10.23 29.72 24.93
C GLY A 787 -9.30 29.26 23.81
N TYR A 788 -8.62 30.20 23.13
CA TYR A 788 -7.71 29.86 22.04
C TYR A 788 -6.47 29.08 22.50
N TYR A 789 -5.89 29.41 23.65
CA TYR A 789 -4.75 28.62 24.16
C TYR A 789 -5.15 27.19 24.55
N LEU A 790 -6.33 27.00 25.15
CA LEU A 790 -6.86 25.67 25.46
C LEU A 790 -7.18 24.88 24.19
N GLU A 791 -7.77 25.53 23.19
CA GLU A 791 -8.05 24.91 21.89
C GLU A 791 -6.73 24.50 21.19
N SER A 792 -5.69 25.35 21.26
CA SER A 792 -4.34 25.03 20.78
C SER A 792 -3.77 23.78 21.48
N LEU A 793 -3.84 23.71 22.80
CA LEU A 793 -3.38 22.54 23.57
C LEU A 793 -4.18 21.26 23.29
N ALA A 794 -5.45 21.40 22.93
CA ALA A 794 -6.30 20.29 22.52
C ALA A 794 -5.98 19.77 21.11
N VAL A 795 -5.17 20.50 20.32
CA VAL A 795 -4.75 20.04 18.99
C VAL A 795 -3.93 18.75 19.13
N ALA A 796 -4.44 17.70 18.48
CA ALA A 796 -3.81 16.40 18.45
C ALA A 796 -2.41 16.45 17.81
N GLY A 797 -1.37 16.12 18.58
CA GLY A 797 0.00 15.97 18.08
C GLY A 797 0.77 17.28 18.08
N ILE A 798 0.33 18.26 18.87
CA ILE A 798 1.04 19.52 19.08
C ILE A 798 2.51 19.26 19.47
N ASP A 799 3.41 19.94 18.75
CA ASP A 799 4.84 19.84 19.02
C ASP A 799 5.18 20.49 20.38
N PRO A 800 6.28 20.06 21.04
CA PRO A 800 6.64 20.57 22.35
C PRO A 800 6.80 22.10 22.40
N ALA A 801 7.37 22.72 21.36
CA ALA A 801 7.58 24.17 21.34
C ALA A 801 6.26 24.95 21.29
N GLN A 802 5.28 24.47 20.50
CA GLN A 802 3.95 25.07 20.42
C GLN A 802 3.15 24.84 21.70
N ARG A 803 3.27 23.66 22.31
CA ARG A 803 2.70 23.40 23.64
C ARG A 803 3.25 24.38 24.68
N ASP A 804 4.58 24.51 24.77
CA ASP A 804 5.24 25.40 25.72
C ASP A 804 4.79 26.85 25.55
N ARG A 805 4.61 27.29 24.29
CA ARG A 805 4.15 28.64 23.95
C ARG A 805 2.71 28.88 24.38
N ALA A 806 1.80 27.94 24.11
CA ALA A 806 0.41 28.02 24.55
C ALA A 806 0.30 27.97 26.09
N GLU A 807 1.04 27.10 26.76
CA GLU A 807 1.12 27.03 28.23
C GLU A 807 1.69 28.31 28.84
N ALA A 808 2.70 28.93 28.22
CA ALA A 808 3.23 30.22 28.64
C ALA A 808 2.18 31.33 28.47
N GLY A 809 1.37 31.29 27.41
CA GLY A 809 0.21 32.16 27.24
C GLY A 809 -0.80 32.02 28.39
N LEU A 810 -1.19 30.79 28.72
CA LEU A 810 -2.10 30.49 29.83
C LEU A 810 -1.54 30.94 31.18
N ARG A 811 -0.26 30.66 31.45
CA ARG A 811 0.42 31.10 32.68
C ARG A 811 0.43 32.62 32.81
N ARG A 812 0.59 33.38 31.71
CA ARG A 812 0.47 34.85 31.75
C ARG A 812 -0.93 35.33 32.11
N ILE A 813 -1.98 34.61 31.71
CA ILE A 813 -3.37 34.94 32.08
C ILE A 813 -3.65 34.57 33.54
N LEU A 814 -3.21 33.38 33.98
CA LEU A 814 -3.46 32.83 35.32
C LEU A 814 -2.54 33.41 36.41
N GLY A 815 -1.34 33.87 36.06
CA GLY A 815 -0.40 34.52 36.99
C GLY A 815 -0.81 35.93 37.41
N GLY A 816 -1.91 36.47 36.86
CA GLY A 816 -2.48 37.77 37.23
C GLY A 816 -3.42 37.74 38.43
N PHE A 817 -3.59 36.61 39.13
CA PHE A 817 -4.31 36.54 40.40
C PHE A 817 -3.38 37.01 41.54
N PRO A 818 -3.79 37.97 42.39
CA PRO A 818 -3.16 38.11 43.70
C PRO A 818 -3.33 36.77 44.43
N GLN A 819 -2.24 36.21 44.96
CA GLN A 819 -2.36 35.12 45.92
C GLN A 819 -3.20 35.63 47.10
N ALA A 820 -4.45 35.17 47.19
CA ALA A 820 -5.26 35.36 48.39
C ALA A 820 -4.59 34.54 49.50
N ALA A 821 -4.20 35.25 50.57
CA ALA A 821 -3.61 34.70 51.78
C ALA A 821 -4.55 33.76 52.54
#